data_AF-A0A1C4YD08-F1
#
_entry.id   AF-A0A1C4YD08-F1
#
_cell.length_a   1.000
_cell.length_b   1.000
_cell.length_c   1.000
_cell.angle_alpha   90.00
_cell.angle_beta   90.00
_cell.angle_gamma   90.00
#
_symmetry.space_group_name_H-M   'P 1'
#
loop_
_entity.id
_entity.type
_entity.pdbx_description
1 polymer ?
#
loop_
_entity_poly.entity_id
_entity_poly.type
_entity_poly.pdbx_seq_one_letter_code
_entity_poly.pdbx_strand_id
1 'polypeptide(L)'
;MTGVVAAVAAAGLVTEHPGSTPPMTYNVLLRVPAGSAAGTPTIVQGTLQNTVGGRRTPAQRPTLSVFLCPGATLRGIAYWLLRSIKPSGAPDATPYDEMSVAEGLWGWNRDYLAGLGGPTAWRTGLWLPLPVEVAAGGAQWVTDWATVGGWASRFPAASGVSLDAPAQHLPLPDPAALSAEVTAWRAGRDADELADAIERDLVGNPFEGVFRIVEILRQVVADDTDDAVDLAAEVTGRLTAAELATLAGVTAGHGLLRRLWSLVGPSGDGDAEDARDLLGPALGLTRTGSGAWQPPDVIGPSVLPDELTPVPPAPPVKGKKPAPQGLVAPWKVAAENPGGRHTMVLGRDLCLGVTDSYTQKNGTSWSGPAYAGRFDPAQFIQSNSAAIGFTTVAERARLRVIELIAPNEGRLDAARAADKGTLSTGIQQWSAHLNEELPVLLARFKRVAPDHYDLFFGMYGLQPEPWWRVGGKEAAVEVADPVQVRAANPEAFDGDGEAKQGKEYALRYATLFRVPPGGGRQRLAEPPDSVVEVLPRHAFFGVSAKGKAYTIAPEWCGRIRLASLCSVPYNVVQVWTAVWRFERLARQPLGKATLTVRGRPFRIRDFVSSEYAAALVIDQHINAPFWVTEAIDRAINRTERAIARMPEPMRTELRPFDEGASAALRAPWLRLFQINYLAERNLVGKAERDMRITGLHDRFDESNAWAGLDPEPGTFFGWVGP
;
A
#
# COMPACT_ATOMS: atom_id res chain seq x y z
N MET A 1 -8.37 -18.16 19.56
CA MET A 1 -9.14 -16.91 19.69
C MET A 1 -10.20 -16.70 18.60
N THR A 2 -10.08 -17.30 17.42
CA THR A 2 -11.00 -17.05 16.27
C THR A 2 -12.45 -17.50 16.48
N GLY A 3 -12.73 -18.52 17.30
CA GLY A 3 -14.08 -19.06 17.48
C GLY A 3 -15.10 -18.11 18.12
N VAL A 4 -14.69 -17.25 19.06
CA VAL A 4 -15.60 -16.33 19.78
C VAL A 4 -15.92 -15.12 18.91
N VAL A 5 -14.90 -14.53 18.28
CA VAL A 5 -15.06 -13.40 17.35
C VAL A 5 -15.88 -13.83 16.14
N ALA A 6 -15.65 -15.03 15.60
CA ALA A 6 -16.44 -15.57 14.49
C ALA A 6 -17.91 -15.86 14.89
N ALA A 7 -18.17 -16.36 16.10
CA ALA A 7 -19.54 -16.61 16.57
C ALA A 7 -20.32 -15.31 16.81
N VAL A 8 -19.67 -14.28 17.37
CA VAL A 8 -20.29 -12.95 17.57
C VAL A 8 -20.47 -12.21 16.24
N ALA A 9 -19.52 -12.32 15.30
CA ALA A 9 -19.62 -11.72 13.97
C ALA A 9 -20.68 -12.41 13.08
N ALA A 10 -20.77 -13.76 13.13
CA ALA A 10 -21.75 -14.52 12.37
C ALA A 10 -23.20 -14.31 12.86
N ALA A 11 -23.40 -13.98 14.14
CA ALA A 11 -24.71 -13.69 14.70
C ALA A 11 -25.28 -12.31 14.29
N GLY A 12 -24.47 -11.42 13.68
CA GLY A 12 -24.83 -10.01 13.46
C GLY A 12 -25.28 -9.62 12.05
N LEU A 13 -25.36 -10.53 11.07
CA LEU A 13 -25.71 -10.19 9.68
C LEU A 13 -27.15 -10.56 9.26
N VAL A 14 -28.00 -11.01 10.19
CA VAL A 14 -29.38 -11.39 9.87
C VAL A 14 -30.30 -10.17 9.97
N THR A 15 -30.56 -9.54 8.82
CA THR A 15 -31.59 -8.52 8.63
C THR A 15 -32.98 -9.16 8.66
N GLU A 16 -33.53 -9.44 9.83
CA GLU A 16 -34.90 -9.95 9.96
C GLU A 16 -35.79 -9.04 10.83
N HIS A 17 -36.06 -7.84 10.35
CA HIS A 17 -37.32 -7.17 10.65
C HIS A 17 -37.81 -6.38 9.42
N PRO A 18 -38.88 -6.82 8.73
CA PRO A 18 -39.48 -6.06 7.65
C PRO A 18 -40.26 -4.88 8.25
N GLY A 19 -39.72 -3.66 8.14
CA GLY A 19 -40.49 -2.43 8.41
C GLY A 19 -39.80 -1.36 9.25
N SER A 20 -38.66 -1.65 9.91
CA SER A 20 -37.84 -0.61 10.55
C SER A 20 -36.64 -0.28 9.66
N THR A 21 -36.48 0.99 9.30
CA THR A 21 -35.21 1.48 8.75
C THR A 21 -34.17 1.29 9.86
N PRO A 22 -33.08 0.50 9.70
CA PRO A 22 -32.13 0.29 10.79
C PRO A 22 -31.46 1.65 11.07
N PRO A 23 -31.77 2.35 12.18
CA PRO A 23 -31.39 3.75 12.30
C PRO A 23 -29.94 3.94 12.73
N MET A 24 -29.21 2.87 13.10
CA MET A 24 -27.95 3.02 13.85
C MET A 24 -26.92 1.98 13.42
N THR A 25 -25.92 2.43 12.67
CA THR A 25 -24.74 1.62 12.38
C THR A 25 -23.89 1.53 13.65
N TYR A 26 -23.78 0.32 14.19
CA TYR A 26 -22.89 0.01 15.32
C TYR A 26 -21.48 -0.36 14.87
N ASN A 27 -21.17 -0.29 13.57
CA ASN A 27 -19.96 -0.82 12.93
C ASN A 27 -18.71 -0.61 13.81
N VAL A 28 -18.25 -1.66 14.51
CA VAL A 28 -17.11 -1.62 15.42
C VAL A 28 -16.30 -2.90 15.30
N LEU A 29 -15.01 -2.79 15.63
CA LEU A 29 -14.12 -3.92 15.81
C LEU A 29 -13.94 -4.20 17.31
N LEU A 30 -14.52 -5.29 17.81
CA LEU A 30 -14.37 -5.72 19.20
C LEU A 30 -12.97 -6.31 19.45
N ARG A 31 -12.33 -5.85 20.52
CA ARG A 31 -11.11 -6.42 21.08
C ARG A 31 -11.37 -6.95 22.48
N VAL A 32 -11.01 -8.21 22.67
CA VAL A 32 -11.05 -8.90 23.95
C VAL A 32 -9.63 -8.91 24.52
N PRO A 33 -9.42 -8.49 25.78
CA PRO A 33 -8.11 -8.55 26.42
C PRO A 33 -7.51 -9.95 26.42
N ALA A 34 -6.17 -10.00 26.42
CA ALA A 34 -5.45 -11.24 26.70
C ALA A 34 -5.91 -11.85 28.03
N GLY A 35 -6.04 -13.18 28.08
CA GLY A 35 -6.49 -13.91 29.26
C GLY A 35 -7.99 -14.27 29.27
N SER A 36 -8.81 -13.77 28.35
CA SER A 36 -10.17 -14.32 28.15
C SER A 36 -10.08 -15.79 27.72
N ALA A 37 -10.93 -16.64 28.32
CA ALA A 37 -10.95 -18.07 28.02
C ALA A 37 -11.33 -18.32 26.55
N ALA A 38 -10.83 -19.43 25.99
CA ALA A 38 -11.27 -19.87 24.67
C ALA A 38 -12.72 -20.36 24.75
N GLY A 39 -13.61 -19.79 23.94
CA GLY A 39 -15.04 -20.13 23.92
C GLY A 39 -15.94 -18.96 24.32
N THR A 40 -17.26 -19.12 24.16
CA THR A 40 -18.21 -18.05 24.49
C THR A 40 -18.20 -17.80 26.00
N PRO A 41 -17.77 -16.62 26.47
CA PRO A 41 -17.70 -16.33 27.89
C PRO A 41 -19.11 -16.23 28.48
N THR A 42 -19.26 -16.63 29.74
CA THR A 42 -20.53 -16.45 30.44
C THR A 42 -20.68 -15.00 30.84
N ILE A 43 -21.75 -14.35 30.41
CA ILE A 43 -22.04 -12.96 30.78
C ILE A 43 -22.81 -12.96 32.10
N VAL A 44 -22.30 -12.26 33.10
CA VAL A 44 -22.86 -12.18 34.45
C VAL A 44 -23.13 -10.74 34.83
N GLN A 45 -24.26 -10.53 35.52
CA GLN A 45 -24.55 -9.25 36.18
C GLN A 45 -23.70 -9.15 37.46
N GLY A 46 -22.93 -8.08 37.63
CA GLY A 46 -22.12 -7.89 38.83
C GLY A 46 -21.47 -6.51 38.91
N THR A 47 -21.11 -6.08 40.12
CA THR A 47 -20.50 -4.76 40.36
C THR A 47 -19.20 -4.61 39.57
N LEU A 48 -19.14 -3.55 38.75
CA LEU A 48 -17.94 -3.12 38.05
C LEU A 48 -16.93 -2.55 39.06
N GLN A 49 -15.69 -3.00 38.98
CA GLN A 49 -14.57 -2.40 39.71
C GLN A 49 -14.16 -1.06 39.10
N ASN A 50 -14.34 -0.91 37.79
CA ASN A 50 -13.96 0.26 37.01
C ASN A 50 -15.14 1.23 36.90
N THR A 51 -15.07 2.35 37.63
CA THR A 51 -16.13 3.38 37.67
C THR A 51 -15.95 4.50 36.64
N VAL A 52 -14.82 4.49 35.92
CA VAL A 52 -14.48 5.37 34.80
C VAL A 52 -13.80 4.56 33.70
N GLY A 53 -13.97 5.01 32.46
CA GLY A 53 -13.29 4.46 31.29
C GLY A 53 -11.91 5.07 31.06
N GLY A 54 -11.26 4.65 29.98
CA GLY A 54 -9.92 5.10 29.58
C GLY A 54 -8.80 4.15 29.98
N ARG A 55 -7.61 4.73 30.15
CA ARG A 55 -6.36 4.01 30.47
C ARG A 55 -6.46 3.32 31.83
N ARG A 56 -5.85 2.14 31.94
CA ARG A 56 -5.98 1.30 33.13
C ARG A 56 -4.72 1.33 33.97
N THR A 57 -4.91 1.28 35.28
CA THR A 57 -3.85 0.91 36.22
C THR A 57 -3.74 -0.62 36.29
N PRO A 58 -2.57 -1.18 36.64
CA PRO A 58 -2.40 -2.64 36.81
C PRO A 58 -3.35 -3.28 37.83
N ALA A 59 -3.91 -2.50 38.76
CA ALA A 59 -4.86 -2.97 39.77
C ALA A 59 -6.29 -3.14 39.25
N GLN A 60 -6.62 -2.60 38.08
CA GLN A 60 -7.96 -2.64 37.50
C GLN A 60 -8.19 -3.90 36.67
N ARG A 61 -9.42 -4.44 36.71
CA ARG A 61 -9.80 -5.55 35.84
C ARG A 61 -9.69 -5.17 34.37
N PRO A 62 -9.23 -6.08 33.50
CA PRO A 62 -9.27 -5.84 32.06
C PRO A 62 -10.70 -5.63 31.59
N THR A 63 -10.92 -4.65 30.72
CA THR A 63 -12.21 -4.40 30.09
C THR A 63 -12.20 -4.76 28.62
N LEU A 64 -13.37 -5.10 28.07
CA LEU A 64 -13.54 -5.14 26.63
C LEU A 64 -13.30 -3.76 26.02
N SER A 65 -12.95 -3.73 24.75
CA SER A 65 -12.72 -2.49 24.02
C SER A 65 -13.22 -2.62 22.61
N VAL A 66 -13.67 -1.52 22.02
CA VAL A 66 -14.00 -1.46 20.60
C VAL A 66 -13.15 -0.41 19.91
N PHE A 67 -12.84 -0.67 18.65
CA PHE A 67 -12.33 0.34 17.74
C PHE A 67 -13.48 0.79 16.83
N LEU A 68 -13.70 2.09 16.73
CA LEU A 68 -14.78 2.63 15.92
C LEU A 68 -14.51 2.37 14.44
N CYS A 69 -15.40 1.68 13.73
CA CYS A 69 -15.33 1.63 12.27
C CYS A 69 -16.11 2.83 11.68
N PRO A 70 -16.01 3.10 10.37
CA PRO A 70 -16.78 4.17 9.77
C PRO A 70 -18.30 3.94 9.96
N GLY A 71 -19.01 5.02 10.32
CA GLY A 71 -20.43 4.97 10.64
C GLY A 71 -20.76 4.57 12.08
N ALA A 72 -19.79 4.21 12.93
CA ALA A 72 -20.07 3.85 14.33
C ALA A 72 -20.74 5.02 15.08
N THR A 73 -21.85 4.73 15.75
CA THR A 73 -22.57 5.70 16.61
C THR A 73 -22.55 5.21 18.06
N LEU A 74 -22.61 6.12 19.04
CA LEU A 74 -22.69 5.73 20.46
C LEU A 74 -23.92 4.86 20.72
N ARG A 75 -25.07 5.26 20.14
CA ARG A 75 -26.32 4.52 20.31
C ARG A 75 -26.30 3.18 19.56
N GLY A 76 -25.63 3.09 18.43
CA GLY A 76 -25.34 1.81 17.76
C GLY A 76 -24.51 0.88 18.65
N ILE A 77 -23.47 1.38 19.31
CA ILE A 77 -22.65 0.56 20.23
C ILE A 77 -23.47 0.09 21.42
N ALA A 78 -24.30 0.96 22.02
CA ALA A 78 -25.21 0.58 23.11
C ALA A 78 -26.20 -0.51 22.67
N TYR A 79 -26.81 -0.36 21.50
CA TYR A 79 -27.67 -1.37 20.88
C TYR A 79 -26.95 -2.71 20.72
N TRP A 80 -25.72 -2.70 20.20
CA TRP A 80 -24.90 -3.90 20.05
C TRP A 80 -24.58 -4.55 21.40
N LEU A 81 -24.14 -3.77 22.40
CA LEU A 81 -23.83 -4.26 23.75
C LEU A 81 -25.03 -4.95 24.41
N LEU A 82 -26.20 -4.31 24.39
CA LEU A 82 -27.40 -4.82 25.04
C LEU A 82 -27.91 -6.12 24.42
N ARG A 83 -27.58 -6.38 23.15
CA ARG A 83 -27.96 -7.61 22.43
C ARG A 83 -26.89 -8.69 22.49
N SER A 84 -25.62 -8.31 22.37
CA SER A 84 -24.50 -9.25 22.28
C SER A 84 -23.87 -9.57 23.65
N ILE A 85 -24.00 -8.68 24.63
CA ILE A 85 -23.43 -8.81 25.98
C ILE A 85 -24.56 -8.78 27.02
N LYS A 86 -25.51 -9.70 26.85
CA LYS A 86 -26.70 -9.83 27.70
C LYS A 86 -26.52 -10.97 28.72
N PRO A 87 -26.61 -10.71 30.04
CA PRO A 87 -26.66 -11.78 31.02
C PRO A 87 -27.83 -12.74 30.74
N SER A 88 -27.62 -14.03 30.98
CA SER A 88 -28.67 -15.04 30.77
C SER A 88 -29.92 -14.72 31.59
N GLY A 89 -31.08 -14.71 30.93
CA GLY A 89 -32.38 -14.42 31.57
C GLY A 89 -32.71 -12.94 31.75
N ALA A 90 -31.84 -12.00 31.34
CA ALA A 90 -32.20 -10.58 31.31
C ALA A 90 -33.36 -10.32 30.33
N PRO A 91 -34.24 -9.31 30.57
CA PRO A 91 -35.25 -8.91 29.61
C PRO A 91 -34.61 -8.33 28.33
N ASP A 92 -35.34 -8.31 27.22
CA ASP A 92 -34.88 -7.62 26.02
C ASP A 92 -34.84 -6.11 26.26
N ALA A 93 -33.77 -5.47 25.79
CA ALA A 93 -33.59 -4.04 25.92
C ALA A 93 -34.63 -3.28 25.09
N THR A 94 -35.19 -2.24 25.70
CA THR A 94 -36.05 -1.27 25.03
C THR A 94 -35.21 -0.16 24.37
N PRO A 95 -35.78 0.62 23.43
CA PRO A 95 -35.10 1.81 22.90
C PRO A 95 -34.70 2.84 23.97
N TYR A 96 -35.39 2.86 25.12
CA TYR A 96 -35.03 3.71 26.25
C TYR A 96 -33.77 3.20 26.95
N ASP A 97 -33.65 1.89 27.13
CA ASP A 97 -32.44 1.26 27.69
C ASP A 97 -31.23 1.51 26.78
N GLU A 98 -31.42 1.43 25.45
CA GLU A 98 -30.38 1.76 24.47
C GLU A 98 -29.88 3.20 24.62
N MET A 99 -30.79 4.16 24.76
CA MET A 99 -30.45 5.58 24.95
C MET A 99 -29.73 5.81 26.28
N SER A 100 -30.25 5.24 27.37
CA SER A 100 -29.65 5.37 28.70
C SER A 100 -28.25 4.74 28.76
N VAL A 101 -28.05 3.58 28.13
CA VAL A 101 -26.72 2.97 28.03
C VAL A 101 -25.80 3.79 27.14
N ALA A 102 -26.27 4.37 26.03
CA ALA A 102 -25.45 5.23 25.18
C ALA A 102 -24.94 6.48 25.93
N GLU A 103 -25.83 7.14 26.67
CA GLU A 103 -25.49 8.26 27.55
C GLU A 103 -24.54 7.83 28.67
N GLY A 104 -24.78 6.66 29.26
CA GLY A 104 -23.93 6.05 30.28
C GLY A 104 -22.53 5.71 29.78
N LEU A 105 -22.39 5.18 28.55
CA LEU A 105 -21.11 4.90 27.90
C LEU A 105 -20.28 6.16 27.73
N TRP A 106 -20.91 7.25 27.30
CA TRP A 106 -20.26 8.55 27.25
C TRP A 106 -19.88 9.03 28.66
N GLY A 107 -20.81 8.98 29.61
CA GLY A 107 -20.60 9.40 30.99
C GLY A 107 -19.45 8.65 31.69
N TRP A 108 -19.25 7.37 31.35
CA TRP A 108 -18.15 6.55 31.83
C TRP A 108 -16.81 6.93 31.16
N ASN A 109 -16.80 7.18 29.84
CA ASN A 109 -15.60 7.57 29.09
C ASN A 109 -15.34 9.09 29.06
N ARG A 110 -16.09 9.91 29.80
CA ARG A 110 -16.07 11.38 29.66
C ARG A 110 -14.68 11.97 29.79
N ASP A 111 -13.96 11.63 30.86
CA ASP A 111 -12.65 12.23 31.16
C ASP A 111 -11.58 11.73 30.18
N TYR A 112 -11.68 10.47 29.77
CA TYR A 112 -10.86 9.88 28.71
C TYR A 112 -11.07 10.61 27.37
N LEU A 113 -12.32 10.77 26.93
CA LEU A 113 -12.63 11.47 25.69
C LEU A 113 -12.22 12.94 25.78
N ALA A 114 -12.42 13.61 26.92
CA ALA A 114 -11.97 14.98 27.13
C ALA A 114 -10.45 15.11 26.94
N GLY A 115 -9.66 14.16 27.46
CA GLY A 115 -8.21 14.10 27.25
C GLY A 115 -7.78 13.93 25.79
N LEU A 116 -8.67 13.39 24.94
CA LEU A 116 -8.47 13.21 23.50
C LEU A 116 -9.07 14.35 22.64
N GLY A 117 -9.58 15.42 23.26
CA GLY A 117 -10.21 16.55 22.56
C GLY A 117 -11.74 16.56 22.60
N GLY A 118 -12.35 15.68 23.40
CA GLY A 118 -13.80 15.64 23.63
C GLY A 118 -14.57 15.14 22.40
N PRO A 119 -15.62 15.84 21.95
CA PRO A 119 -16.44 15.40 20.82
C PRO A 119 -15.66 15.20 19.50
N THR A 120 -14.55 15.92 19.30
CA THR A 120 -13.75 15.79 18.07
C THR A 120 -12.98 14.47 17.99
N ALA A 121 -12.81 13.76 19.12
CA ALA A 121 -12.18 12.45 19.19
C ALA A 121 -13.05 11.33 18.62
N TRP A 122 -14.35 11.58 18.38
CA TRP A 122 -15.29 10.59 17.83
C TRP A 122 -15.04 10.32 16.34
N ARG A 123 -13.96 9.57 16.07
CA ARG A 123 -13.42 9.28 14.75
C ARG A 123 -13.22 7.79 14.55
N THR A 124 -13.21 7.36 13.29
CA THR A 124 -12.81 6.01 12.90
C THR A 124 -11.46 5.68 13.53
N GLY A 125 -11.34 4.50 14.12
CA GLY A 125 -10.16 4.00 14.80
C GLY A 125 -10.03 4.39 16.27
N LEU A 126 -10.91 5.25 16.82
CA LEU A 126 -10.91 5.55 18.25
C LEU A 126 -11.02 4.25 19.05
N TRP A 127 -10.09 4.05 19.97
CA TRP A 127 -10.17 3.00 20.98
C TRP A 127 -11.13 3.47 22.07
N LEU A 128 -12.29 2.82 22.15
CA LEU A 128 -13.28 3.07 23.19
C LEU A 128 -13.35 1.86 24.13
N PRO A 129 -12.86 1.99 25.38
CA PRO A 129 -13.11 0.98 26.40
C PRO A 129 -14.61 0.82 26.64
N LEU A 130 -15.02 -0.37 27.09
CA LEU A 130 -16.40 -0.70 27.40
C LEU A 130 -16.56 -1.02 28.90
N PRO A 131 -17.72 -0.75 29.52
CA PRO A 131 -17.99 -1.10 30.92
C PRO A 131 -18.34 -2.60 31.06
N VAL A 132 -17.49 -3.46 30.51
CA VAL A 132 -17.59 -4.91 30.55
C VAL A 132 -16.24 -5.46 30.97
N GLU A 133 -16.15 -5.99 32.18
CA GLU A 133 -14.92 -6.49 32.77
C GLU A 133 -14.72 -7.99 32.53
N VAL A 134 -13.49 -8.39 32.29
CA VAL A 134 -13.10 -9.80 32.24
C VAL A 134 -12.78 -10.25 33.66
N ALA A 135 -13.55 -11.21 34.18
CA ALA A 135 -13.33 -11.76 35.52
C ALA A 135 -11.99 -12.49 35.64
N ALA A 136 -11.51 -12.70 36.87
CA ALA A 136 -10.34 -13.52 37.13
C ALA A 136 -10.53 -14.92 36.52
N GLY A 137 -9.58 -15.36 35.68
CA GLY A 137 -9.66 -16.62 34.94
C GLY A 137 -10.35 -16.56 33.56
N GLY A 138 -10.87 -15.40 33.16
CA GLY A 138 -11.28 -15.13 31.78
C GLY A 138 -12.55 -15.82 31.27
N ALA A 139 -13.18 -16.67 32.09
CA ALA A 139 -14.38 -17.42 31.71
C ALA A 139 -15.69 -16.60 31.78
N GLN A 140 -15.67 -15.48 32.51
CA GLN A 140 -16.84 -14.64 32.72
C GLN A 140 -16.59 -13.19 32.29
N TRP A 141 -17.61 -12.59 31.69
CA TRP A 141 -17.69 -11.16 31.44
C TRP A 141 -18.70 -10.54 32.40
N VAL A 142 -18.24 -9.59 33.21
CA VAL A 142 -19.04 -8.90 34.23
C VAL A 142 -19.51 -7.58 33.67
N THR A 143 -20.83 -7.33 33.72
CA THR A 143 -21.43 -6.04 33.36
C THR A 143 -22.45 -5.62 34.41
N ASP A 144 -22.73 -4.32 34.48
CA ASP A 144 -23.77 -3.75 35.34
C ASP A 144 -24.57 -2.67 34.59
N TRP A 145 -25.56 -3.10 33.80
CA TRP A 145 -26.35 -2.16 32.99
C TRP A 145 -27.13 -1.13 33.81
N ALA A 146 -27.49 -1.44 35.06
CA ALA A 146 -28.15 -0.48 35.96
C ALA A 146 -27.18 0.63 36.38
N THR A 147 -25.96 0.27 36.78
CA THR A 147 -24.90 1.24 37.09
C THR A 147 -24.51 2.06 35.85
N VAL A 148 -24.38 1.42 34.69
CA VAL A 148 -24.08 2.10 33.43
C VAL A 148 -25.18 3.12 33.08
N GLY A 149 -26.45 2.73 33.17
CA GLY A 149 -27.57 3.65 32.98
C GLY A 149 -27.59 4.80 34.01
N GLY A 150 -27.14 4.55 35.25
CA GLY A 150 -26.97 5.60 36.26
C GLY A 150 -25.96 6.67 35.87
N TRP A 151 -24.96 6.33 35.06
CA TRP A 151 -24.00 7.29 34.51
C TRP A 151 -24.56 8.17 33.40
N ALA A 152 -25.77 7.89 32.87
CA ALA A 152 -26.44 8.73 31.89
C ALA A 152 -26.64 10.17 32.40
N SER A 153 -26.84 10.35 33.70
CA SER A 153 -26.89 11.68 34.36
C SER A 153 -25.62 12.52 34.17
N ARG A 154 -24.48 11.88 33.83
CA ARG A 154 -23.21 12.54 33.52
C ARG A 154 -23.14 12.98 32.06
N PHE A 155 -24.12 12.62 31.22
CA PHE A 155 -24.20 13.05 29.83
C PHE A 155 -24.58 14.55 29.79
N PRO A 156 -23.66 15.42 29.36
CA PRO A 156 -23.93 16.86 29.28
C PRO A 156 -24.98 17.17 28.21
N ALA A 157 -26.16 17.65 28.62
CA ALA A 157 -27.23 18.11 27.73
C ALA A 157 -26.80 19.20 26.72
N ALA A 158 -25.69 19.92 26.99
CA ALA A 158 -25.15 21.00 26.15
C ALA A 158 -23.83 20.65 25.43
N SER A 159 -23.43 19.37 25.36
CA SER A 159 -22.10 19.00 24.83
C SER A 159 -21.92 19.06 23.32
N GLY A 160 -23.01 19.21 22.55
CA GLY A 160 -22.97 19.05 21.10
C GLY A 160 -22.68 17.62 20.64
N VAL A 161 -22.62 16.65 21.56
CA VAL A 161 -22.47 15.23 21.25
C VAL A 161 -23.82 14.69 20.84
N SER A 162 -23.93 14.23 19.60
CA SER A 162 -25.10 13.47 19.16
C SER A 162 -24.83 11.99 19.36
N LEU A 163 -25.74 11.28 20.03
CA LEU A 163 -25.66 9.83 20.22
C LEU A 163 -25.71 9.07 18.88
N ASP A 164 -26.28 9.72 17.86
CA ASP A 164 -26.45 9.20 16.51
C ASP A 164 -25.43 9.80 15.52
N ALA A 165 -24.50 10.65 15.97
CA ALA A 165 -23.43 11.14 15.09
C ALA A 165 -22.48 9.97 14.74
N PRO A 166 -22.27 9.68 13.44
CA PRO A 166 -21.32 8.66 13.05
C PRO A 166 -19.89 9.13 13.33
N ALA A 167 -19.03 8.18 13.65
CA ALA A 167 -17.59 8.38 13.73
C ALA A 167 -17.08 9.01 12.43
N GLN A 168 -16.36 10.13 12.55
CA GLN A 168 -15.82 10.83 11.38
C GLN A 168 -14.75 9.97 10.70
N HIS A 169 -14.73 9.99 9.37
CA HIS A 169 -13.67 9.33 8.61
C HIS A 169 -12.30 9.94 8.91
N LEU A 170 -11.27 9.10 8.99
CA LEU A 170 -9.90 9.59 9.07
C LEU A 170 -9.48 10.21 7.74
N PRO A 171 -8.88 11.42 7.75
CA PRO A 171 -8.33 11.99 6.53
C PRO A 171 -7.11 11.19 6.05
N LEU A 172 -6.83 11.31 4.76
CA LEU A 172 -5.54 10.91 4.20
C LEU A 172 -4.53 12.02 4.54
N PRO A 173 -3.39 11.70 5.19
CA PRO A 173 -2.36 12.71 5.41
C PRO A 173 -1.74 13.13 4.08
N ASP A 174 -1.40 14.41 3.96
CA ASP A 174 -0.42 14.85 2.96
C ASP A 174 0.98 14.55 3.54
N PRO A 175 1.75 13.62 2.96
CA PRO A 175 3.03 13.21 3.54
C PRO A 175 4.08 14.34 3.54
N ALA A 176 3.98 15.32 2.64
CA ALA A 176 4.90 16.47 2.65
C ALA A 176 4.54 17.45 3.77
N ALA A 177 3.24 17.72 3.97
CA ALA A 177 2.76 18.55 5.07
C ALA A 177 3.05 17.90 6.43
N LEU A 178 2.83 16.59 6.55
CA LEU A 178 3.03 15.83 7.78
C LEU A 178 4.46 15.97 8.33
N SER A 179 5.46 15.87 7.47
CA SER A 179 6.87 15.99 7.90
C SER A 179 7.18 17.38 8.48
N ALA A 180 6.68 18.43 7.84
CA ALA A 180 6.83 19.81 8.32
C ALA A 180 6.04 20.05 9.63
N GLU A 181 4.81 19.52 9.71
CA GLU A 181 3.97 19.59 10.91
C GLU A 181 4.63 18.88 12.10
N VAL A 182 5.20 17.69 11.90
CA VAL A 182 5.92 16.94 12.93
C VAL A 182 7.18 17.69 13.36
N THR A 183 7.93 18.25 12.42
CA THR A 183 9.12 19.06 12.73
C THR A 183 8.76 20.23 13.65
N ALA A 184 7.71 20.97 13.30
CA ALA A 184 7.23 22.10 14.10
C ALA A 184 6.66 21.66 15.45
N TRP A 185 5.95 20.53 15.50
CA TRP A 185 5.35 20.01 16.72
C TRP A 185 6.39 19.45 17.71
N ARG A 186 7.48 18.84 17.22
CA ARG A 186 8.60 18.32 18.02
C ARG A 186 9.47 19.43 18.61
N ALA A 187 9.50 20.61 17.98
CA ALA A 187 10.41 21.68 18.37
C ALA A 187 10.23 22.06 19.85
N GLY A 188 11.31 21.91 20.63
CA GLY A 188 11.35 22.25 22.06
C GLY A 188 10.82 21.19 23.01
N ARG A 189 10.41 20.01 22.51
CA ARG A 189 10.00 18.88 23.36
C ARG A 189 11.17 17.97 23.69
N ASP A 190 11.19 17.47 24.92
CA ASP A 190 12.14 16.42 25.32
C ASP A 190 11.59 15.00 25.05
N ALA A 191 12.41 13.97 25.30
CA ALA A 191 12.04 12.58 25.05
C ALA A 191 10.82 12.12 25.88
N ASP A 192 10.68 12.63 27.12
CA ASP A 192 9.56 12.28 28.01
C ASP A 192 8.24 12.86 27.48
N GLU A 193 8.24 14.12 27.07
CA GLU A 193 7.09 14.79 26.45
C GLU A 193 6.70 14.16 25.11
N LEU A 194 7.69 13.69 24.33
CA LEU A 194 7.44 12.93 23.09
C LEU A 194 6.83 11.57 23.41
N ALA A 195 7.36 10.85 24.40
CA ALA A 195 6.85 9.55 24.81
C ALA A 195 5.40 9.62 25.31
N ASP A 196 5.10 10.62 26.15
CA ASP A 196 3.74 10.91 26.65
C ASP A 196 2.75 11.19 25.52
N ALA A 197 3.17 11.91 24.49
CA ALA A 197 2.32 12.21 23.35
C ALA A 197 2.08 10.98 22.46
N ILE A 198 3.14 10.23 22.15
CA ILE A 198 3.05 8.99 21.36
C ILE A 198 2.17 7.98 22.07
N GLU A 199 2.36 7.80 23.37
CA GLU A 199 1.52 6.93 24.19
C GLU A 199 0.05 7.33 24.11
N ARG A 200 -0.26 8.60 24.34
CA ARG A 200 -1.63 9.11 24.31
C ARG A 200 -2.30 8.85 22.97
N ASP A 201 -1.57 9.03 21.88
CA ASP A 201 -2.04 8.72 20.53
C ASP A 201 -2.27 7.23 20.31
N LEU A 202 -1.36 6.38 20.79
CA LEU A 202 -1.48 4.92 20.72
C LEU A 202 -2.71 4.43 21.46
N VAL A 203 -2.91 4.84 22.71
CA VAL A 203 -4.05 4.38 23.52
C VAL A 203 -5.35 5.09 23.17
N GLY A 204 -5.28 6.27 22.54
CA GLY A 204 -6.44 7.04 22.08
C GLY A 204 -7.00 6.55 20.76
N ASN A 205 -6.23 6.73 19.69
CA ASN A 205 -6.61 6.35 18.34
C ASN A 205 -5.36 5.99 17.52
N PRO A 206 -4.88 4.73 17.60
CA PRO A 206 -3.65 4.35 16.93
C PRO A 206 -3.77 4.48 15.41
N PHE A 207 -4.98 4.37 14.85
CA PHE A 207 -5.22 4.57 13.43
C PHE A 207 -5.03 6.02 13.00
N GLU A 208 -5.51 6.99 13.78
CA GLU A 208 -5.28 8.41 13.53
C GLU A 208 -3.80 8.78 13.68
N GLY A 209 -3.17 8.31 14.77
CA GLY A 209 -1.79 8.63 15.12
C GLY A 209 -0.71 7.96 14.26
N VAL A 210 -1.01 6.84 13.58
CA VAL A 210 0.02 5.98 12.95
C VAL A 210 1.04 6.71 12.09
N PHE A 211 0.60 7.60 11.20
CA PHE A 211 1.54 8.29 10.30
C PHE A 211 2.35 9.36 11.04
N ARG A 212 1.72 10.09 11.97
CA ARG A 212 2.43 11.07 12.82
C ARG A 212 3.49 10.39 13.67
N ILE A 213 3.15 9.29 14.34
CA ILE A 213 4.09 8.57 15.21
C ILE A 213 5.25 7.99 14.38
N VAL A 214 4.97 7.37 13.23
CA VAL A 214 6.04 6.87 12.35
C VAL A 214 6.96 8.00 11.91
N GLU A 215 6.42 9.17 11.53
CA GLU A 215 7.23 10.33 11.16
C GLU A 215 8.02 10.91 12.33
N ILE A 216 7.45 10.99 13.54
CA ILE A 216 8.20 11.38 14.75
C ILE A 216 9.41 10.46 14.93
N LEU A 217 9.18 9.14 14.91
CA LEU A 217 10.24 8.15 15.09
C LEU A 217 11.27 8.17 13.95
N ARG A 218 10.88 8.48 12.71
CA ARG A 218 11.82 8.67 11.59
C ARG A 218 12.73 9.86 11.82
N GLN A 219 12.17 10.99 12.23
CA GLN A 219 12.96 12.20 12.44
C GLN A 219 13.87 12.08 13.65
N VAL A 220 13.41 11.45 14.74
CA VAL A 220 14.28 11.16 15.91
C VAL A 220 15.47 10.30 15.47
N VAL A 221 15.25 9.20 14.73
CA VAL A 221 16.36 8.37 14.18
C VAL A 221 17.31 9.17 13.29
N ALA A 222 16.79 10.12 12.50
CA ALA A 222 17.59 10.95 11.62
C ALA A 222 18.42 12.00 12.39
N ASP A 223 17.93 12.44 13.54
CA ASP A 223 18.63 13.35 14.46
C ASP A 223 19.69 12.58 15.26
N ASP A 224 19.29 11.50 15.94
CA ASP A 224 20.16 10.57 16.69
C ASP A 224 19.51 9.17 16.82
N THR A 225 20.28 8.11 16.55
CA THR A 225 19.78 6.74 16.65
C THR A 225 19.62 6.27 18.10
N ASP A 226 20.47 6.74 19.01
CA ASP A 226 20.41 6.33 20.43
C ASP A 226 19.18 6.96 21.10
N ASP A 227 18.89 8.24 20.85
CA ASP A 227 17.66 8.90 21.31
C ASP A 227 16.39 8.17 20.82
N ALA A 228 16.44 7.56 19.62
CA ALA A 228 15.32 6.80 19.09
C ALA A 228 15.13 5.46 19.80
N VAL A 229 16.21 4.83 20.27
CA VAL A 229 16.16 3.62 21.11
C VAL A 229 15.53 3.96 22.46
N ASP A 230 16.02 5.02 23.11
CA ASP A 230 15.55 5.49 24.42
C ASP A 230 14.07 5.87 24.36
N LEU A 231 13.66 6.67 23.37
CA LEU A 231 12.27 7.03 23.15
C LEU A 231 11.39 5.79 22.93
N ALA A 232 11.87 4.80 22.17
CA ALA A 232 11.11 3.58 21.92
C ALA A 232 10.96 2.71 23.18
N ALA A 233 12.02 2.62 24.00
CA ALA A 233 11.99 1.93 25.28
C ALA A 233 11.02 2.62 26.25
N GLU A 234 11.10 3.94 26.37
CA GLU A 234 10.25 4.75 27.25
C GLU A 234 8.76 4.64 26.87
N VAL A 235 8.43 4.79 25.58
CA VAL A 235 7.04 4.58 25.09
C VAL A 235 6.55 3.18 25.42
N THR A 236 7.41 2.17 25.28
CA THR A 236 7.05 0.77 25.58
C THR A 236 6.83 0.54 27.07
N GLY A 237 7.70 1.09 27.92
CA GLY A 237 7.63 0.98 29.37
C GLY A 237 6.40 1.66 29.97
N ARG A 238 5.88 2.71 29.32
CA ARG A 238 4.62 3.35 29.70
C ARG A 238 3.39 2.47 29.41
N LEU A 239 3.44 1.57 28.42
CA LEU A 239 2.30 0.73 28.05
C LEU A 239 2.19 -0.54 28.90
N THR A 240 0.98 -0.84 29.38
CA THR A 240 0.72 -2.11 30.06
C THR A 240 0.70 -3.29 29.08
N ALA A 241 0.96 -4.51 29.57
CA ALA A 241 0.88 -5.72 28.74
C ALA A 241 -0.50 -5.92 28.07
N ALA A 242 -1.58 -5.49 28.72
CA ALA A 242 -2.92 -5.56 28.15
C ALA A 242 -3.13 -4.54 27.01
N GLU A 243 -2.52 -3.36 27.12
CA GLU A 243 -2.55 -2.34 26.08
C GLU A 243 -1.73 -2.77 24.88
N LEU A 244 -0.50 -3.27 25.11
CA LEU A 244 0.35 -3.84 24.06
C LEU A 244 -0.37 -4.98 23.30
N ALA A 245 -1.02 -5.90 24.00
CA ALA A 245 -1.78 -6.98 23.36
C ALA A 245 -3.02 -6.48 22.58
N THR A 246 -3.65 -5.40 23.04
CA THR A 246 -4.78 -4.77 22.34
C THR A 246 -4.31 -4.08 21.05
N LEU A 247 -3.22 -3.31 21.13
CA LEU A 247 -2.59 -2.62 20.01
C LEU A 247 -2.04 -3.59 18.96
N ALA A 248 -1.34 -4.64 19.37
CA ALA A 248 -0.84 -5.69 18.47
C ALA A 248 -1.95 -6.39 17.68
N GLY A 249 -3.18 -6.31 18.18
CA GLY A 249 -4.36 -6.89 17.59
C GLY A 249 -5.00 -6.11 16.44
N VAL A 250 -4.59 -4.88 16.19
CA VAL A 250 -5.14 -4.02 15.14
C VAL A 250 -4.05 -3.51 14.22
N THR A 251 -4.33 -3.31 12.93
CA THR A 251 -3.26 -3.06 11.92
C THR A 251 -2.39 -1.86 12.24
N ALA A 252 -2.97 -0.73 12.66
CA ALA A 252 -2.21 0.46 13.01
C ALA A 252 -1.36 0.28 14.27
N GLY A 253 -1.94 -0.28 15.35
CA GLY A 253 -1.21 -0.57 16.58
C GLY A 253 -0.08 -1.58 16.34
N HIS A 254 -0.36 -2.66 15.60
CA HIS A 254 0.63 -3.67 15.24
C HIS A 254 1.80 -3.08 14.44
N GLY A 255 1.53 -2.24 13.45
CA GLY A 255 2.56 -1.55 12.69
C GLY A 255 3.45 -0.66 13.56
N LEU A 256 2.85 0.05 14.53
CA LEU A 256 3.58 0.91 15.47
C LEU A 256 4.44 0.11 16.45
N LEU A 257 3.90 -0.98 17.02
CA LEU A 257 4.68 -1.86 17.90
C LEU A 257 5.85 -2.54 17.18
N ARG A 258 5.67 -2.90 15.90
CA ARG A 258 6.78 -3.39 15.06
C ARG A 258 7.83 -2.31 14.81
N ARG A 259 7.41 -1.05 14.66
CA ARG A 259 8.34 0.07 14.54
C ARG A 259 9.15 0.26 15.82
N LEU A 260 8.51 0.28 16.99
CA LEU A 260 9.20 0.34 18.29
C LEU A 260 10.18 -0.84 18.44
N TRP A 261 9.75 -2.06 18.10
CA TRP A 261 10.60 -3.26 18.09
C TRP A 261 11.85 -3.11 17.20
N SER A 262 11.70 -2.52 16.02
CA SER A 262 12.81 -2.32 15.08
C SER A 262 13.83 -1.30 15.60
N LEU A 263 13.39 -0.33 16.40
CA LEU A 263 14.24 0.72 16.96
C LEU A 263 15.07 0.19 18.12
N VAL A 264 14.42 -0.45 19.11
CA VAL A 264 15.14 -0.97 20.28
C VAL A 264 16.20 -2.00 19.90
N GLY A 265 16.07 -2.65 18.74
CA GLY A 265 17.12 -3.50 18.16
C GLY A 265 17.56 -4.63 19.10
N PRO A 266 18.58 -5.42 18.78
CA PRO A 266 19.15 -6.39 19.70
C PRO A 266 20.21 -5.74 20.64
N SER A 267 20.05 -4.47 21.02
CA SER A 267 21.03 -3.80 21.88
C SER A 267 21.16 -4.52 23.23
N GLY A 268 22.36 -4.50 23.80
CA GLY A 268 22.64 -5.11 25.10
C GLY A 268 22.41 -4.16 26.28
N ASP A 269 21.60 -3.12 26.07
CA ASP A 269 21.22 -2.17 27.13
C ASP A 269 19.93 -2.65 27.83
N GLY A 270 19.85 -2.44 29.14
CA GLY A 270 18.80 -2.98 30.00
C GLY A 270 17.39 -2.54 29.58
N ASP A 271 17.19 -1.25 29.35
CA ASP A 271 15.86 -0.70 29.03
C ASP A 271 15.35 -1.16 27.65
N ALA A 272 16.26 -1.31 26.68
CA ALA A 272 15.93 -1.84 25.36
C ALA A 272 15.62 -3.35 25.41
N GLU A 273 16.33 -4.13 26.22
CA GLU A 273 16.02 -5.54 26.47
C GLU A 273 14.66 -5.70 27.15
N ASP A 274 14.36 -4.90 28.17
CA ASP A 274 13.07 -4.89 28.86
C ASP A 274 11.93 -4.53 27.89
N ALA A 275 12.13 -3.53 27.02
CA ALA A 275 11.17 -3.17 25.99
C ALA A 275 10.91 -4.33 25.00
N ARG A 276 11.96 -5.07 24.60
CA ARG A 276 11.78 -6.28 23.76
C ARG A 276 11.01 -7.37 24.49
N ASP A 277 11.24 -7.54 25.78
CA ASP A 277 10.57 -8.55 26.57
C ASP A 277 9.08 -8.25 26.80
N LEU A 278 8.70 -6.98 26.70
CA LEU A 278 7.30 -6.54 26.62
C LEU A 278 6.71 -6.67 25.21
N LEU A 279 7.44 -6.23 24.17
CA LEU A 279 6.96 -6.21 22.78
C LEU A 279 6.87 -7.61 22.15
N GLY A 280 7.85 -8.48 22.43
CA GLY A 280 7.96 -9.81 21.84
C GLY A 280 6.72 -10.67 22.06
N PRO A 281 6.24 -10.86 23.31
CA PRO A 281 5.00 -11.57 23.59
C PRO A 281 3.77 -10.88 23.00
N ALA A 282 3.70 -9.54 23.02
CA ALA A 282 2.56 -8.79 22.51
C ALA A 282 2.37 -8.96 20.99
N LEU A 283 3.47 -8.93 20.24
CA LEU A 283 3.50 -9.22 18.81
C LEU A 283 3.36 -10.73 18.52
N GLY A 284 3.58 -11.59 19.52
CA GLY A 284 3.59 -13.03 19.36
C GLY A 284 4.80 -13.54 18.57
N LEU A 285 5.96 -12.91 18.81
CA LEU A 285 7.25 -13.37 18.30
C LEU A 285 7.71 -14.64 19.04
N THR A 286 8.69 -15.33 18.48
CA THR A 286 9.27 -16.54 19.07
C THR A 286 10.71 -16.30 19.47
N ARG A 287 11.19 -17.04 20.47
CA ARG A 287 12.62 -17.08 20.82
C ARG A 287 13.31 -18.26 20.12
N THR A 288 14.60 -18.14 19.87
CA THR A 288 15.48 -19.24 19.44
C THR A 288 15.72 -20.21 20.61
N GLY A 289 16.37 -21.34 20.34
CA GLY A 289 16.83 -22.24 21.41
C GLY A 289 17.84 -21.61 22.39
N SER A 290 18.50 -20.52 22.01
CA SER A 290 19.39 -19.74 22.87
C SER A 290 18.68 -18.64 23.65
N GLY A 291 17.36 -18.51 23.53
CA GLY A 291 16.56 -17.48 24.21
C GLY A 291 16.51 -16.13 23.48
N ALA A 292 17.20 -15.96 22.34
CA ALA A 292 17.16 -14.71 21.59
C ALA A 292 15.84 -14.56 20.81
N TRP A 293 15.25 -13.38 20.80
CA TRP A 293 14.05 -13.13 19.99
C TRP A 293 14.32 -13.22 18.48
N GLN A 294 13.44 -13.90 17.75
CA GLN A 294 13.52 -14.00 16.30
C GLN A 294 12.90 -12.76 15.64
N PRO A 295 13.58 -12.15 14.66
CA PRO A 295 13.02 -11.02 13.93
C PRO A 295 11.72 -11.39 13.20
N PRO A 296 10.77 -10.44 13.10
CA PRO A 296 9.46 -10.69 12.49
C PRO A 296 9.49 -10.95 10.97
N ASP A 297 10.60 -10.67 10.31
CA ASP A 297 10.85 -10.96 8.89
C ASP A 297 11.53 -12.33 8.68
N VAL A 298 11.95 -12.99 9.76
CA VAL A 298 12.46 -14.38 9.76
C VAL A 298 11.34 -15.36 10.11
N ILE A 299 10.70 -15.14 11.26
CA ILE A 299 9.50 -15.87 11.70
C ILE A 299 8.38 -14.86 11.88
N GLY A 300 7.25 -15.10 11.22
CA GLY A 300 6.14 -14.16 11.24
C GLY A 300 5.54 -14.06 12.66
N PRO A 301 5.13 -12.86 13.10
CA PRO A 301 4.40 -12.74 14.36
C PRO A 301 3.14 -13.62 14.33
N SER A 302 2.90 -14.35 15.43
CA SER A 302 1.70 -15.21 15.53
C SER A 302 0.42 -14.42 15.76
N VAL A 303 0.53 -13.18 16.26
CA VAL A 303 -0.60 -12.25 16.36
C VAL A 303 -0.86 -11.64 14.99
N LEU A 304 -2.00 -11.99 14.40
CA LEU A 304 -2.52 -11.37 13.19
C LEU A 304 -3.36 -10.14 13.56
N PRO A 305 -3.01 -8.95 13.07
CA PRO A 305 -3.82 -7.77 13.31
C PRO A 305 -5.09 -7.75 12.45
N ASP A 306 -6.19 -7.31 13.04
CA ASP A 306 -7.44 -7.04 12.35
C ASP A 306 -7.45 -5.60 11.81
N GLU A 307 -8.02 -5.42 10.63
CA GLU A 307 -8.29 -4.10 10.05
C GLU A 307 -9.71 -3.65 10.38
N LEU A 308 -9.97 -2.34 10.36
CA LEU A 308 -11.33 -1.83 10.53
C LEU A 308 -12.24 -2.31 9.38
N THR A 309 -13.53 -2.47 9.65
CA THR A 309 -14.48 -2.93 8.64
C THR A 309 -15.05 -1.74 7.87
N PRO A 310 -15.05 -1.73 6.51
CA PRO A 310 -15.66 -0.65 5.74
C PRO A 310 -17.16 -0.54 6.02
N VAL A 311 -17.78 0.60 5.70
CA VAL A 311 -19.25 0.69 5.72
C VAL A 311 -19.79 -0.34 4.73
N PRO A 312 -20.70 -1.25 5.13
CA PRO A 312 -21.37 -2.12 4.18
C PRO A 312 -22.02 -1.26 3.08
N PRO A 313 -21.86 -1.61 1.80
CA PRO A 313 -22.54 -0.87 0.74
C PRO A 313 -24.04 -0.90 1.02
N ALA A 314 -24.70 0.25 0.86
CA ALA A 314 -26.14 0.34 1.07
C ALA A 314 -26.83 -0.75 0.23
N PRO A 315 -27.78 -1.51 0.81
CA PRO A 315 -28.44 -2.58 0.07
C PRO A 315 -29.09 -2.00 -1.20
N PRO A 316 -29.00 -2.70 -2.33
CA PRO A 316 -29.58 -2.20 -3.57
C PRO A 316 -31.08 -1.97 -3.37
N VAL A 317 -31.52 -0.73 -3.61
CA VAL A 317 -32.95 -0.39 -3.51
C VAL A 317 -33.70 -1.19 -4.56
N LYS A 318 -34.55 -2.12 -4.13
CA LYS A 318 -35.30 -3.04 -5.00
C LYS A 318 -36.03 -2.24 -6.10
N GLY A 319 -35.77 -2.57 -7.36
CA GLY A 319 -36.39 -1.92 -8.52
C GLY A 319 -35.65 -0.68 -9.05
N LYS A 320 -34.63 -0.18 -8.37
CA LYS A 320 -33.68 0.78 -8.95
C LYS A 320 -32.40 0.03 -9.24
N LYS A 321 -31.99 -0.03 -10.51
CA LYS A 321 -30.58 -0.29 -10.80
C LYS A 321 -29.80 0.72 -9.95
N PRO A 322 -28.77 0.31 -9.18
CA PRO A 322 -27.91 1.29 -8.55
C PRO A 322 -27.57 2.28 -9.65
N ALA A 323 -27.85 3.58 -9.42
CA ALA A 323 -27.48 4.60 -10.38
C ALA A 323 -26.04 4.27 -10.78
N PRO A 324 -25.70 4.15 -12.07
CA PRO A 324 -24.32 3.88 -12.47
C PRO A 324 -23.54 4.94 -11.73
N GLN A 325 -22.86 4.52 -10.65
CA GLN A 325 -22.30 5.46 -9.71
C GLN A 325 -21.34 6.23 -10.57
N GLY A 326 -21.69 7.48 -10.86
CA GLY A 326 -21.02 8.24 -11.89
C GLY A 326 -19.58 8.31 -11.43
N LEU A 327 -18.73 7.47 -12.03
CA LEU A 327 -17.31 7.50 -11.73
C LEU A 327 -16.84 8.76 -12.40
N VAL A 328 -17.00 9.87 -11.66
CA VAL A 328 -16.25 11.06 -11.92
C VAL A 328 -14.81 10.59 -11.91
N ALA A 329 -14.15 10.83 -13.03
CA ALA A 329 -12.76 10.53 -13.20
C ALA A 329 -11.99 10.96 -11.93
N PRO A 330 -11.26 10.04 -11.25
CA PRO A 330 -10.79 10.29 -9.89
C PRO A 330 -9.88 11.53 -9.75
N TRP A 331 -9.25 11.97 -10.84
CA TRP A 331 -8.43 13.18 -10.89
C TRP A 331 -9.22 14.50 -10.87
N LYS A 332 -10.56 14.47 -10.90
CA LYS A 332 -11.40 15.67 -10.87
C LYS A 332 -11.94 16.02 -9.46
N VAL A 333 -11.73 15.17 -8.46
CA VAL A 333 -12.28 15.35 -7.10
C VAL A 333 -11.20 15.02 -6.07
N ALA A 334 -10.99 15.92 -5.10
CA ALA A 334 -10.00 15.73 -4.04
C ALA A 334 -10.40 14.63 -3.02
N ALA A 335 -11.70 14.34 -2.90
CA ALA A 335 -12.23 13.31 -2.02
C ALA A 335 -12.27 11.93 -2.68
N GLU A 336 -12.31 10.89 -1.85
CA GLU A 336 -12.57 9.52 -2.29
C GLU A 336 -13.94 9.41 -2.97
N ASN A 337 -14.02 8.71 -4.09
CA ASN A 337 -15.28 8.56 -4.81
C ASN A 337 -16.17 7.55 -4.06
N PRO A 338 -17.36 7.92 -3.55
CA PRO A 338 -18.26 7.01 -2.84
C PRO A 338 -18.86 5.91 -3.75
N GLY A 339 -18.63 6.04 -5.06
CA GLY A 339 -19.21 5.27 -6.13
C GLY A 339 -18.43 4.03 -6.59
N GLY A 340 -17.39 3.64 -5.86
CA GLY A 340 -16.49 2.55 -6.25
C GLY A 340 -16.56 1.34 -5.32
N ARG A 341 -15.61 0.41 -5.52
CA ARG A 341 -15.28 -0.60 -4.50
C ARG A 341 -14.43 0.07 -3.42
N HIS A 342 -14.69 -0.23 -2.15
CA HIS A 342 -13.98 0.35 -1.03
C HIS A 342 -13.25 -0.72 -0.22
N THR A 343 -12.14 -0.34 0.41
CA THR A 343 -11.45 -1.15 1.41
C THR A 343 -10.88 -0.25 2.50
N MET A 344 -10.80 -0.77 3.71
CA MET A 344 -10.12 -0.10 4.82
C MET A 344 -8.65 -0.49 4.80
N VAL A 345 -7.75 0.48 4.94
CA VAL A 345 -6.33 0.22 5.21
C VAL A 345 -5.84 1.24 6.22
N LEU A 346 -5.29 0.75 7.33
CA LEU A 346 -4.91 1.57 8.48
C LEU A 346 -6.05 2.53 8.87
N GLY A 347 -7.29 2.05 8.88
CA GLY A 347 -8.45 2.87 9.25
C GLY A 347 -8.86 3.96 8.25
N ARG A 348 -8.28 4.02 7.05
CA ARG A 348 -8.69 4.93 5.97
C ARG A 348 -9.56 4.17 4.98
N ASP A 349 -10.69 4.77 4.62
CA ASP A 349 -11.60 4.23 3.60
C ASP A 349 -11.11 4.65 2.21
N LEU A 350 -10.69 3.68 1.39
CA LEU A 350 -10.08 3.91 0.08
C LEU A 350 -10.98 3.41 -1.03
N CYS A 351 -11.32 4.27 -1.97
CA CYS A 351 -11.91 3.87 -3.23
C CYS A 351 -10.88 3.14 -4.10
N LEU A 352 -11.23 1.98 -4.62
CA LEU A 352 -10.43 1.12 -5.50
C LEU A 352 -10.99 1.07 -6.92
N GLY A 353 -11.87 2.01 -7.26
CA GLY A 353 -12.46 2.13 -8.58
C GLY A 353 -13.45 1.01 -8.91
N VAL A 354 -13.34 0.45 -10.11
CA VAL A 354 -14.28 -0.53 -10.68
C VAL A 354 -13.77 -1.95 -10.54
N THR A 355 -14.63 -2.94 -10.82
CA THR A 355 -14.14 -4.27 -11.16
C THR A 355 -13.70 -4.28 -12.61
N ASP A 356 -12.45 -4.67 -12.84
CA ASP A 356 -11.94 -4.96 -14.17
C ASP A 356 -11.78 -6.46 -14.36
N SER A 357 -11.63 -6.91 -15.61
CA SER A 357 -11.45 -8.32 -15.93
C SER A 357 -10.48 -8.56 -17.09
N TYR A 358 -9.69 -9.63 -16.98
CA TYR A 358 -8.75 -10.07 -17.99
C TYR A 358 -8.93 -11.57 -18.28
N THR A 359 -9.19 -11.92 -19.54
CA THR A 359 -9.34 -13.31 -19.97
C THR A 359 -8.11 -13.77 -20.76
N GLN A 360 -7.45 -14.81 -20.26
CA GLN A 360 -6.32 -15.46 -20.92
C GLN A 360 -6.78 -16.31 -22.11
N LYS A 361 -5.85 -16.63 -23.02
CA LYS A 361 -6.12 -17.48 -24.20
C LYS A 361 -6.66 -18.88 -23.86
N ASN A 362 -6.34 -19.41 -22.68
CA ASN A 362 -6.81 -20.71 -22.18
C ASN A 362 -8.26 -20.66 -21.62
N GLY A 363 -8.90 -19.49 -21.67
CA GLY A 363 -10.26 -19.23 -21.16
C GLY A 363 -10.32 -18.92 -19.66
N THR A 364 -9.19 -18.84 -18.96
CA THR A 364 -9.15 -18.40 -17.56
C THR A 364 -9.44 -16.90 -17.50
N SER A 365 -10.43 -16.50 -16.69
CA SER A 365 -10.82 -15.11 -16.49
C SER A 365 -10.43 -14.65 -15.09
N TRP A 366 -9.79 -13.50 -15.01
CA TRP A 366 -9.35 -12.85 -13.78
C TRP A 366 -10.18 -11.61 -13.57
N SER A 367 -10.65 -11.36 -12.36
CA SER A 367 -11.39 -10.14 -12.02
C SER A 367 -10.94 -9.59 -10.67
N GLY A 368 -10.94 -8.26 -10.54
CA GLY A 368 -10.49 -7.58 -9.34
C GLY A 368 -10.70 -6.06 -9.42
N PRO A 369 -10.44 -5.32 -8.34
CA PRO A 369 -10.51 -3.86 -8.36
C PRO A 369 -9.51 -3.22 -9.32
N ALA A 370 -9.88 -2.11 -9.95
CA ALA A 370 -9.03 -1.32 -10.82
C ALA A 370 -9.29 0.17 -10.61
N TYR A 371 -8.24 0.87 -10.22
CA TYR A 371 -8.22 2.30 -9.98
C TYR A 371 -7.15 2.94 -10.86
N ALA A 372 -7.55 3.87 -11.73
CA ALA A 372 -6.67 4.57 -12.66
C ALA A 372 -5.68 5.54 -11.97
N GLY A 373 -5.89 5.81 -10.68
CA GLY A 373 -5.13 6.79 -9.92
C GLY A 373 -5.71 8.21 -10.03
N ARG A 374 -5.34 9.08 -9.10
CA ARG A 374 -5.55 10.54 -9.12
C ARG A 374 -4.27 11.34 -8.90
N PHE A 375 -3.23 10.73 -8.32
CA PHE A 375 -2.02 11.43 -7.91
C PHE A 375 -1.12 11.73 -9.10
N ASP A 376 -1.08 13.01 -9.51
CA ASP A 376 -0.40 13.45 -10.72
C ASP A 376 1.13 13.25 -10.67
N PRO A 377 1.70 12.42 -11.55
CA PRO A 377 3.13 12.18 -11.59
C PRO A 377 3.95 13.44 -11.90
N ALA A 378 3.46 14.32 -12.78
CA ALA A 378 4.20 15.50 -13.21
C ALA A 378 4.32 16.51 -12.07
N GLN A 379 3.19 16.80 -11.40
CA GLN A 379 3.17 17.67 -10.23
C GLN A 379 4.05 17.11 -9.11
N PHE A 380 4.01 15.80 -8.87
CA PHE A 380 4.86 15.15 -7.86
C PHE A 380 6.34 15.31 -8.20
N ILE A 381 6.74 15.02 -9.44
CA ILE A 381 8.13 15.13 -9.91
C ILE A 381 8.65 16.55 -9.71
N GLN A 382 7.85 17.56 -10.09
CA GLN A 382 8.23 18.96 -9.91
C GLN A 382 8.40 19.32 -8.43
N SER A 383 7.43 18.95 -7.60
CA SER A 383 7.40 19.30 -6.16
C SER A 383 8.47 18.57 -5.34
N ASN A 384 8.96 17.42 -5.83
CA ASN A 384 9.91 16.56 -5.12
C ASN A 384 11.24 16.38 -5.88
N SER A 385 11.58 17.34 -6.76
CA SER A 385 12.78 17.27 -7.60
C SER A 385 14.08 17.08 -6.80
N ALA A 386 14.18 17.71 -5.62
CA ALA A 386 15.31 17.54 -4.70
C ALA A 386 15.44 16.09 -4.18
N ALA A 387 14.33 15.49 -3.73
CA ALA A 387 14.30 14.11 -3.24
C ALA A 387 14.54 13.09 -4.37
N ILE A 388 14.09 13.40 -5.59
CA ILE A 388 14.34 12.57 -6.78
C ILE A 388 15.81 12.63 -7.19
N GLY A 389 16.45 13.81 -7.09
CA GLY A 389 17.89 13.96 -7.24
C GLY A 389 18.44 13.71 -8.65
N PHE A 390 17.62 13.82 -9.71
CA PHE A 390 18.06 13.67 -11.09
C PHE A 390 18.68 14.97 -11.63
N THR A 391 20.01 15.00 -11.78
CA THR A 391 20.79 16.22 -12.00
C THR A 391 21.60 16.21 -13.31
N THR A 392 21.76 15.06 -13.96
CA THR A 392 22.44 15.00 -15.26
C THR A 392 21.47 15.30 -16.42
N VAL A 393 22.03 15.72 -17.57
CA VAL A 393 21.23 15.97 -18.79
C VAL A 393 20.49 14.71 -19.23
N ALA A 394 21.16 13.56 -19.19
CA ALA A 394 20.56 12.28 -19.59
C ALA A 394 19.43 11.84 -18.66
N GLU A 395 19.59 12.01 -17.34
CA GLU A 395 18.52 11.70 -16.37
C GLU A 395 17.31 12.61 -16.57
N ARG A 396 17.52 13.92 -16.78
CA ARG A 396 16.42 14.87 -17.06
C ARG A 396 15.69 14.52 -18.35
N ALA A 397 16.40 14.12 -19.40
CA ALA A 397 15.77 13.69 -20.66
C ALA A 397 14.88 12.46 -20.45
N ARG A 398 15.33 11.46 -19.69
CA ARG A 398 14.50 10.28 -19.34
C ARG A 398 13.28 10.70 -18.52
N LEU A 399 13.50 11.51 -17.48
CA LEU A 399 12.45 11.97 -16.58
C LEU A 399 11.37 12.73 -17.33
N ARG A 400 11.75 13.58 -18.29
CA ARG A 400 10.82 14.32 -19.15
C ARG A 400 9.91 13.40 -19.96
N VAL A 401 10.48 12.35 -20.56
CA VAL A 401 9.68 11.34 -21.28
C VAL A 401 8.73 10.62 -20.31
N ILE A 402 9.21 10.22 -19.12
CA ILE A 402 8.37 9.57 -18.10
C ILE A 402 7.22 10.46 -17.67
N GLU A 403 7.49 11.73 -17.36
CA GLU A 403 6.51 12.73 -16.96
C GLU A 403 5.37 12.83 -17.99
N LEU A 404 5.72 12.94 -19.28
CA LEU A 404 4.77 13.13 -20.36
C LEU A 404 3.92 11.89 -20.66
N ILE A 405 4.49 10.69 -20.57
CA ILE A 405 3.76 9.45 -20.88
C ILE A 405 3.05 8.83 -19.68
N ALA A 406 3.38 9.24 -18.45
CA ALA A 406 2.80 8.65 -17.25
C ALA A 406 1.26 8.62 -17.25
N PRO A 407 0.51 9.63 -17.74
CA PRO A 407 -0.94 9.55 -17.85
C PRO A 407 -1.48 8.38 -18.70
N ASN A 408 -0.68 7.82 -19.61
CA ASN A 408 -1.04 6.63 -20.40
C ASN A 408 -0.87 5.33 -19.62
N GLU A 409 -0.05 5.36 -18.58
CA GLU A 409 0.50 4.18 -17.91
C GLU A 409 0.12 4.13 -16.43
N GLY A 410 -0.94 4.84 -16.05
CA GLY A 410 -1.38 4.97 -14.67
C GLY A 410 -0.74 6.15 -13.95
N ARG A 411 -1.48 6.72 -12.99
CA ARG A 411 -0.96 7.73 -12.06
C ARG A 411 -0.19 7.07 -10.90
N LEU A 412 0.46 7.84 -10.03
CA LEU A 412 1.30 7.31 -8.95
C LEU A 412 0.55 6.39 -7.96
N ASP A 413 -0.73 6.63 -7.74
CA ASP A 413 -1.61 5.83 -6.88
C ASP A 413 -2.54 4.91 -7.67
N ALA A 414 -2.24 4.65 -8.95
CA ALA A 414 -2.95 3.63 -9.72
C ALA A 414 -2.73 2.25 -9.08
N ALA A 415 -3.78 1.44 -9.06
CA ALA A 415 -3.73 0.08 -8.57
C ALA A 415 -4.69 -0.77 -9.39
N ARG A 416 -4.22 -1.91 -9.90
CA ARG A 416 -5.04 -2.81 -10.70
C ARG A 416 -4.83 -4.25 -10.26
N ALA A 417 -5.91 -4.88 -9.83
CA ALA A 417 -6.01 -6.32 -9.74
C ALA A 417 -6.53 -6.86 -11.08
N ALA A 418 -6.07 -8.05 -11.44
CA ALA A 418 -6.28 -8.74 -12.72
C ALA A 418 -5.32 -8.32 -13.85
N ASP A 419 -4.25 -7.59 -13.53
CA ASP A 419 -3.19 -7.34 -14.50
C ASP A 419 -2.35 -8.62 -14.70
N LYS A 420 -2.56 -9.27 -15.86
CA LYS A 420 -2.07 -10.62 -16.17
C LYS A 420 -2.35 -11.64 -15.05
N GLY A 421 -3.46 -11.44 -14.33
CA GLY A 421 -3.89 -12.30 -13.23
C GLY A 421 -3.27 -12.03 -11.86
N THR A 422 -2.58 -10.91 -11.67
CA THR A 422 -2.07 -10.51 -10.35
C THR A 422 -2.39 -9.05 -10.04
N LEU A 423 -1.46 -8.36 -9.37
CA LEU A 423 -1.56 -6.99 -8.90
C LEU A 423 -0.54 -6.13 -9.66
N SER A 424 -0.92 -4.92 -10.04
CA SER A 424 0.03 -3.89 -10.50
C SER A 424 -0.24 -2.52 -9.88
N THR A 425 0.79 -1.67 -9.92
CA THR A 425 0.80 -0.37 -9.24
C THR A 425 1.42 0.74 -10.05
N GLY A 426 0.92 1.95 -9.82
CA GLY A 426 1.66 3.18 -10.01
C GLY A 426 1.87 3.56 -11.46
N ILE A 427 2.79 4.50 -11.67
CA ILE A 427 3.23 4.86 -13.01
C ILE A 427 3.86 3.63 -13.68
N GLN A 428 3.58 3.36 -14.95
CA GLN A 428 4.09 2.18 -15.66
C GLN A 428 3.52 0.82 -15.20
N GLN A 429 2.53 0.78 -14.30
CA GLN A 429 1.83 -0.47 -13.90
C GLN A 429 2.78 -1.62 -13.51
N TRP A 430 3.63 -1.42 -12.51
CA TRP A 430 4.59 -2.44 -12.04
C TRP A 430 3.85 -3.68 -11.52
N SER A 431 3.97 -4.80 -12.23
CA SER A 431 3.19 -6.02 -11.96
C SER A 431 3.91 -7.00 -11.02
N ALA A 432 3.15 -7.62 -10.12
CA ALA A 432 3.61 -8.68 -9.20
C ALA A 432 3.88 -10.02 -9.91
N HIS A 433 3.44 -10.17 -11.16
CA HIS A 433 3.62 -11.41 -11.93
C HIS A 433 5.09 -11.63 -12.35
N LEU A 434 5.89 -10.56 -12.51
CA LEU A 434 7.29 -10.64 -12.96
C LEU A 434 8.25 -10.18 -11.87
N ASN A 435 9.35 -10.92 -11.71
CA ASN A 435 10.44 -10.58 -10.77
C ASN A 435 11.32 -9.40 -11.20
N GLU A 436 11.09 -8.88 -12.40
CA GLU A 436 11.75 -7.67 -12.92
C GLU A 436 10.89 -6.41 -12.75
N GLU A 437 9.68 -6.52 -12.20
CA GLU A 437 8.70 -5.43 -12.12
C GLU A 437 8.44 -5.02 -10.67
N LEU A 438 7.27 -5.33 -10.10
CA LEU A 438 6.93 -4.93 -8.72
C LEU A 438 7.95 -5.39 -7.66
N PRO A 439 8.51 -6.61 -7.71
CA PRO A 439 9.50 -7.04 -6.72
C PRO A 439 10.74 -6.15 -6.68
N VAL A 440 11.23 -5.68 -7.83
CA VAL A 440 12.36 -4.75 -7.93
C VAL A 440 12.01 -3.42 -7.27
N LEU A 441 10.83 -2.88 -7.56
CA LEU A 441 10.34 -1.64 -6.96
C LEU A 441 10.23 -1.77 -5.44
N LEU A 442 9.64 -2.86 -4.95
CA LEU A 442 9.46 -3.09 -3.51
C LEU A 442 10.81 -3.32 -2.80
N ALA A 443 11.77 -4.01 -3.42
CA ALA A 443 13.12 -4.17 -2.86
C ALA A 443 13.84 -2.82 -2.71
N ARG A 444 13.71 -1.93 -3.72
CA ARG A 444 14.23 -0.56 -3.62
C ARG A 444 13.52 0.23 -2.53
N PHE A 445 12.18 0.13 -2.44
CA PHE A 445 11.41 0.82 -1.40
C PHE A 445 11.78 0.36 0.02
N LYS A 446 11.91 -0.95 0.25
CA LYS A 446 12.37 -1.52 1.52
C LYS A 446 13.72 -0.96 1.95
N ARG A 447 14.64 -0.76 1.00
CA ARG A 447 15.97 -0.18 1.29
C ARG A 447 15.89 1.31 1.65
N VAL A 448 15.08 2.07 0.93
CA VAL A 448 15.01 3.54 1.06
C VAL A 448 14.22 3.98 2.29
N ALA A 449 13.16 3.26 2.62
CA ALA A 449 12.28 3.57 3.75
C ALA A 449 11.77 2.27 4.38
N PRO A 450 12.62 1.54 5.13
CA PRO A 450 12.28 0.23 5.69
C PRO A 450 11.09 0.27 6.65
N ASP A 451 10.91 1.39 7.34
CA ASP A 451 9.82 1.68 8.27
C ASP A 451 8.47 1.85 7.53
N HIS A 452 8.41 2.65 6.47
CA HIS A 452 7.21 2.74 5.64
C HIS A 452 6.94 1.41 4.92
N TYR A 453 8.00 0.74 4.47
CA TYR A 453 7.88 -0.57 3.85
C TYR A 453 7.21 -1.57 4.79
N ASP A 454 7.68 -1.64 6.04
CA ASP A 454 7.09 -2.55 7.03
C ASP A 454 5.62 -2.22 7.29
N LEU A 455 5.29 -0.94 7.46
CA LEU A 455 3.92 -0.48 7.69
C LEU A 455 2.94 -0.87 6.56
N PHE A 456 3.34 -0.73 5.30
CA PHE A 456 2.44 -1.00 4.17
C PHE A 456 2.48 -2.44 3.66
N PHE A 457 3.63 -3.12 3.81
CA PHE A 457 3.90 -4.42 3.16
C PHE A 457 4.49 -5.45 4.13
N GLY A 458 5.54 -5.09 4.88
CA GLY A 458 6.31 -6.04 5.70
C GLY A 458 5.53 -6.65 6.87
N MET A 459 4.64 -5.90 7.51
CA MET A 459 3.79 -6.40 8.60
C MET A 459 2.77 -7.44 8.13
N TYR A 460 2.49 -7.51 6.83
CA TYR A 460 1.67 -8.55 6.20
C TYR A 460 2.51 -9.73 5.68
N GLY A 461 3.79 -9.78 6.06
CA GLY A 461 4.72 -10.85 5.72
C GLY A 461 5.30 -10.76 4.31
N LEU A 462 5.07 -9.70 3.53
CA LEU A 462 5.69 -9.56 2.20
C LEU A 462 7.16 -9.15 2.34
N GLN A 463 8.08 -9.90 1.75
CA GLN A 463 9.51 -9.61 1.80
C GLN A 463 10.16 -9.73 0.41
N PRO A 464 10.60 -8.62 -0.21
CA PRO A 464 11.31 -8.60 -1.48
C PRO A 464 12.81 -8.74 -1.23
N GLU A 465 13.49 -9.50 -2.08
CA GLU A 465 14.94 -9.71 -1.97
C GLU A 465 15.59 -9.68 -3.35
N PRO A 466 16.76 -9.04 -3.51
CA PRO A 466 17.59 -9.18 -4.70
C PRO A 466 17.85 -10.66 -5.02
N TRP A 467 17.71 -11.04 -6.28
CA TRP A 467 17.77 -12.45 -6.67
C TRP A 467 18.47 -12.67 -8.01
N TRP A 468 18.56 -13.91 -8.47
CA TRP A 468 19.18 -14.27 -9.75
C TRP A 468 18.42 -15.36 -10.51
N ARG A 469 18.85 -15.59 -11.75
CA ARG A 469 18.36 -16.66 -12.62
C ARG A 469 19.46 -17.68 -12.92
N VAL A 470 19.07 -18.94 -13.09
CA VAL A 470 19.92 -20.05 -13.56
C VAL A 470 19.26 -20.64 -14.81
N GLY A 471 19.96 -20.62 -15.94
CA GLY A 471 19.42 -21.13 -17.21
C GLY A 471 18.15 -20.40 -17.69
N GLY A 472 18.06 -19.08 -17.42
CA GLY A 472 16.89 -18.26 -17.78
C GLY A 472 15.67 -18.41 -16.86
N LYS A 473 15.75 -19.26 -15.83
CA LYS A 473 14.68 -19.45 -14.83
C LYS A 473 15.12 -18.90 -13.49
N GLU A 474 14.17 -18.49 -12.65
CA GLU A 474 14.45 -18.10 -11.26
C GLU A 474 15.25 -19.20 -10.53
N ALA A 475 16.28 -18.84 -9.78
CA ALA A 475 17.03 -19.81 -8.98
C ALA A 475 16.11 -20.47 -7.95
N ALA A 476 16.14 -21.79 -7.84
CA ALA A 476 15.16 -22.56 -7.06
C ALA A 476 15.53 -22.76 -5.56
N VAL A 477 16.55 -22.05 -5.07
CA VAL A 477 17.03 -22.15 -3.69
C VAL A 477 16.25 -21.21 -2.77
N GLU A 478 16.26 -21.49 -1.46
CA GLU A 478 15.59 -20.64 -0.46
C GLU A 478 16.51 -19.60 0.17
N VAL A 479 17.83 -19.72 -0.02
CA VAL A 479 18.85 -18.79 0.52
C VAL A 479 19.61 -18.15 -0.63
N ALA A 480 19.81 -16.84 -0.56
CA ALA A 480 20.51 -16.11 -1.59
C ALA A 480 22.00 -16.47 -1.63
N ASP A 481 22.55 -16.62 -2.83
CA ASP A 481 24.01 -16.61 -3.05
C ASP A 481 24.43 -15.17 -3.37
N PRO A 482 25.17 -14.47 -2.47
CA PRO A 482 25.55 -13.08 -2.69
C PRO A 482 26.34 -12.85 -3.98
N VAL A 483 27.17 -13.80 -4.41
CA VAL A 483 27.96 -13.68 -5.64
C VAL A 483 27.05 -13.70 -6.86
N GLN A 484 26.09 -14.64 -6.90
CA GLN A 484 25.14 -14.76 -7.99
C GLN A 484 24.17 -13.58 -8.04
N VAL A 485 23.70 -13.12 -6.87
CA VAL A 485 22.84 -11.93 -6.75
C VAL A 485 23.54 -10.69 -7.32
N ARG A 486 24.81 -10.46 -6.96
CA ARG A 486 25.60 -9.35 -7.52
C ARG A 486 25.79 -9.47 -9.02
N ALA A 487 26.15 -10.66 -9.50
CA ALA A 487 26.33 -10.91 -10.93
C ALA A 487 25.04 -10.68 -11.74
N ALA A 488 23.87 -10.97 -11.17
CA ALA A 488 22.58 -10.74 -11.80
C ALA A 488 22.12 -9.27 -11.73
N ASN A 489 22.67 -8.48 -10.81
CA ASN A 489 22.27 -7.09 -10.56
C ASN A 489 23.47 -6.12 -10.53
N PRO A 490 24.35 -6.12 -11.54
CA PRO A 490 25.63 -5.43 -11.46
C PRO A 490 25.50 -3.90 -11.29
N GLU A 491 24.37 -3.29 -11.63
CA GLU A 491 24.14 -1.86 -11.41
C GLU A 491 23.83 -1.50 -9.96
N ALA A 492 23.27 -2.44 -9.20
CA ALA A 492 22.86 -2.21 -7.82
C ALA A 492 24.01 -2.29 -6.82
N PHE A 493 25.18 -2.75 -7.27
CA PHE A 493 26.36 -2.95 -6.44
C PHE A 493 27.57 -2.21 -7.05
N ASP A 494 28.49 -1.80 -6.22
CA ASP A 494 29.81 -1.30 -6.64
C ASP A 494 30.79 -2.45 -6.95
N GLY A 495 32.04 -2.10 -7.23
CA GLY A 495 33.07 -3.07 -7.60
C GLY A 495 33.52 -3.98 -6.46
N ASP A 496 33.40 -3.51 -5.22
CA ASP A 496 33.66 -4.22 -3.97
C ASP A 496 32.46 -5.07 -3.51
N GLY A 497 31.28 -4.83 -4.09
CA GLY A 497 30.08 -5.62 -3.90
C GLY A 497 29.16 -5.09 -2.80
N GLU A 498 29.45 -3.92 -2.27
CA GLU A 498 28.55 -3.14 -1.45
C GLU A 498 27.38 -2.63 -2.30
N ALA A 499 26.21 -2.59 -1.66
CA ALA A 499 25.00 -2.15 -2.35
C ALA A 499 24.99 -0.63 -2.45
N LYS A 500 24.76 -0.10 -3.66
CA LYS A 500 24.59 1.34 -3.88
C LYS A 500 23.40 1.89 -3.11
N GLN A 501 23.31 3.22 -3.04
CA GLN A 501 22.28 3.91 -2.28
C GLN A 501 21.37 4.76 -3.18
N GLY A 502 20.20 5.11 -2.65
CA GLY A 502 19.24 5.99 -3.30
C GLY A 502 18.91 5.58 -4.74
N LYS A 503 18.92 6.55 -5.66
CA LYS A 503 18.60 6.34 -7.09
C LYS A 503 19.56 5.39 -7.80
N GLU A 504 20.78 5.21 -7.29
CA GLU A 504 21.80 4.36 -7.89
C GLU A 504 21.62 2.88 -7.52
N TYR A 505 20.83 2.58 -6.48
CA TYR A 505 20.49 1.20 -6.13
C TYR A 505 19.51 0.61 -7.14
N ALA A 506 20.07 0.13 -8.25
CA ALA A 506 19.30 -0.18 -9.44
C ALA A 506 19.20 -1.68 -9.74
N LEU A 507 18.33 -2.37 -9.01
CA LEU A 507 18.09 -3.80 -9.21
C LEU A 507 17.48 -4.12 -10.59
N ARG A 508 17.95 -5.23 -11.18
CA ARG A 508 17.38 -5.85 -12.38
C ARG A 508 16.36 -6.93 -12.04
N TYR A 509 16.61 -7.66 -10.96
CA TYR A 509 15.85 -8.85 -10.60
C TYR A 509 15.74 -9.00 -9.09
N ALA A 510 14.51 -9.18 -8.61
CA ALA A 510 14.21 -9.46 -7.21
C ALA A 510 13.10 -10.50 -7.13
N THR A 511 13.11 -11.34 -6.09
CA THR A 511 12.02 -12.27 -5.83
C THR A 511 11.18 -11.81 -4.64
N LEU A 512 10.05 -12.48 -4.44
CA LEU A 512 9.16 -12.24 -3.31
C LEU A 512 9.16 -13.45 -2.38
N PHE A 513 9.10 -13.18 -1.10
CA PHE A 513 8.84 -14.14 -0.04
C PHE A 513 7.61 -13.71 0.74
N ARG A 514 6.95 -14.71 1.34
CA ARG A 514 5.99 -14.51 2.42
C ARG A 514 6.58 -15.00 3.73
N VAL A 515 6.25 -14.33 4.82
CA VAL A 515 6.57 -14.76 6.19
C VAL A 515 5.25 -15.04 6.90
N PRO A 516 4.79 -16.30 6.94
CA PRO A 516 3.50 -16.65 7.51
C PRO A 516 3.50 -16.51 9.04
N PRO A 517 2.34 -16.29 9.68
CA PRO A 517 2.23 -16.18 11.13
C PRO A 517 2.76 -17.43 11.85
N GLY A 518 3.71 -17.23 12.77
CA GLY A 518 4.39 -18.30 13.51
C GLY A 518 5.27 -19.22 12.65
N GLY A 519 5.39 -18.95 11.35
CA GLY A 519 6.14 -19.79 10.42
C GLY A 519 7.31 -19.05 9.79
N GLY A 520 8.26 -19.84 9.28
CA GLY A 520 9.43 -19.30 8.59
C GLY A 520 9.12 -18.79 7.19
N ARG A 521 10.03 -17.96 6.69
CA ARG A 521 10.04 -17.42 5.32
C ARG A 521 9.80 -18.50 4.26
N GLN A 522 8.95 -18.19 3.28
CA GLN A 522 8.60 -19.05 2.15
C GLN A 522 8.61 -18.27 0.84
N ARG A 523 9.29 -18.79 -0.18
CA ARG A 523 9.35 -18.12 -1.47
C ARG A 523 8.01 -18.12 -2.21
N LEU A 524 7.69 -17.01 -2.84
CA LEU A 524 6.56 -16.83 -3.74
C LEU A 524 7.09 -16.81 -5.16
N ALA A 525 7.35 -17.95 -5.78
CA ALA A 525 7.97 -18.04 -7.11
C ALA A 525 7.17 -17.32 -8.23
N GLU A 526 7.88 -16.90 -9.28
CA GLU A 526 7.29 -16.29 -10.49
C GLU A 526 6.26 -17.23 -11.13
N PRO A 527 4.98 -16.83 -11.30
CA PRO A 527 3.97 -17.67 -11.94
C PRO A 527 4.27 -17.85 -13.44
N PRO A 528 3.99 -19.02 -14.03
CA PRO A 528 4.11 -19.22 -15.47
C PRO A 528 3.04 -18.45 -16.25
N ASP A 529 3.26 -18.23 -17.54
CA ASP A 529 2.34 -17.46 -18.42
C ASP A 529 0.90 -18.01 -18.48
N SER A 530 0.73 -19.31 -18.28
CA SER A 530 -0.57 -19.97 -18.22
C SER A 530 -0.68 -20.75 -16.92
N VAL A 531 -1.69 -20.41 -16.13
CA VAL A 531 -2.02 -21.13 -14.89
C VAL A 531 -3.38 -21.77 -14.97
N VAL A 532 -3.49 -22.94 -14.35
CA VAL A 532 -4.74 -23.71 -14.23
C VAL A 532 -5.22 -23.80 -12.78
N GLU A 533 -4.42 -23.31 -11.84
CA GLU A 533 -4.71 -23.29 -10.40
C GLU A 533 -4.20 -22.00 -9.71
N VAL A 534 -4.64 -21.78 -8.47
CA VAL A 534 -4.16 -20.69 -7.63
C VAL A 534 -2.80 -21.07 -7.04
N LEU A 535 -1.73 -20.44 -7.52
CA LEU A 535 -0.37 -20.63 -7.01
C LEU A 535 -0.15 -19.90 -5.67
N PRO A 536 0.91 -20.22 -4.90
CA PRO A 536 1.20 -19.55 -3.63
C PRO A 536 1.29 -18.02 -3.74
N ARG A 537 1.92 -17.50 -4.81
CA ARG A 537 1.98 -16.04 -5.07
C ARG A 537 0.57 -15.46 -5.31
N HIS A 538 -0.29 -16.18 -6.04
CA HIS A 538 -1.66 -15.77 -6.28
C HIS A 538 -2.47 -15.73 -4.97
N ALA A 539 -2.43 -16.81 -4.19
CA ALA A 539 -3.12 -16.89 -2.90
C ALA A 539 -2.67 -15.79 -1.94
N PHE A 540 -1.36 -15.48 -1.92
CA PHE A 540 -0.82 -14.38 -1.11
C PHE A 540 -1.42 -13.02 -1.49
N PHE A 541 -1.65 -12.77 -2.78
CA PHE A 541 -2.32 -11.56 -3.27
C PHE A 541 -3.86 -11.64 -3.23
N GLY A 542 -4.44 -12.55 -2.46
CA GLY A 542 -5.89 -12.64 -2.26
C GLY A 542 -6.66 -13.22 -3.45
N VAL A 543 -5.99 -13.98 -4.32
CA VAL A 543 -6.65 -14.68 -5.42
C VAL A 543 -7.42 -15.88 -4.87
N SER A 544 -8.69 -15.98 -5.26
CA SER A 544 -9.54 -17.17 -5.11
C SER A 544 -10.03 -17.63 -6.49
N ALA A 545 -10.40 -18.92 -6.62
CA ALA A 545 -10.88 -19.46 -7.89
C ALA A 545 -12.17 -20.26 -7.72
N LYS A 546 -13.06 -20.14 -8.71
CA LYS A 546 -14.23 -21.00 -8.93
C LYS A 546 -14.22 -21.48 -10.37
N GLY A 547 -13.64 -22.67 -10.60
CA GLY A 547 -13.37 -23.16 -11.95
C GLY A 547 -12.33 -22.29 -12.66
N LYS A 548 -12.66 -21.79 -13.86
CA LYS A 548 -11.79 -20.88 -14.63
C LYS A 548 -11.97 -19.39 -14.28
N ALA A 549 -12.81 -19.06 -13.31
CA ALA A 549 -13.02 -17.68 -12.85
C ALA A 549 -12.22 -17.42 -11.58
N TYR A 550 -11.26 -16.51 -11.67
CA TYR A 550 -10.36 -16.09 -10.61
C TYR A 550 -10.79 -14.70 -10.13
N THR A 551 -10.92 -14.53 -8.82
CA THR A 551 -11.32 -13.26 -8.19
C THR A 551 -10.22 -12.83 -7.22
N ILE A 552 -9.76 -11.60 -7.37
CA ILE A 552 -8.73 -11.00 -6.53
C ILE A 552 -9.40 -10.08 -5.50
N ALA A 553 -9.04 -10.29 -4.24
CA ALA A 553 -9.52 -9.51 -3.11
C ALA A 553 -8.91 -8.08 -3.09
N PRO A 554 -9.60 -7.10 -2.50
CA PRO A 554 -9.25 -5.68 -2.65
C PRO A 554 -8.06 -5.18 -1.83
N GLU A 555 -7.64 -5.93 -0.82
CA GLU A 555 -6.82 -5.42 0.28
C GLU A 555 -5.43 -4.99 -0.22
N TRP A 556 -4.82 -5.75 -1.13
CA TRP A 556 -3.52 -5.38 -1.69
C TRP A 556 -3.57 -4.16 -2.62
N CYS A 557 -4.66 -3.95 -3.35
CA CYS A 557 -4.86 -2.71 -4.10
C CYS A 557 -4.96 -1.51 -3.15
N GLY A 558 -5.67 -1.65 -2.03
CA GLY A 558 -5.77 -0.64 -0.99
C GLY A 558 -4.40 -0.29 -0.38
N ARG A 559 -3.61 -1.30 -0.01
CA ARG A 559 -2.28 -1.10 0.62
C ARG A 559 -1.33 -0.34 -0.29
N ILE A 560 -1.25 -0.75 -1.55
CA ILE A 560 -0.44 -0.07 -2.55
C ILE A 560 -0.89 1.37 -2.73
N ARG A 561 -2.20 1.59 -2.85
CA ARG A 561 -2.75 2.93 -3.05
C ARG A 561 -2.47 3.83 -1.83
N LEU A 562 -2.62 3.30 -0.61
CA LEU A 562 -2.29 4.05 0.61
C LEU A 562 -0.80 4.38 0.67
N ALA A 563 0.09 3.46 0.30
CA ALA A 563 1.52 3.72 0.21
C ALA A 563 1.83 4.86 -0.75
N SER A 564 1.22 4.89 -1.95
CA SER A 564 1.36 6.02 -2.88
C SER A 564 0.81 7.34 -2.32
N LEU A 565 -0.29 7.31 -1.57
CA LEU A 565 -0.88 8.53 -1.03
C LEU A 565 -0.10 9.08 0.18
N CYS A 566 0.54 8.21 0.98
CA CYS A 566 1.09 8.56 2.30
C CYS A 566 2.62 8.40 2.39
N SER A 567 3.33 8.04 1.31
CA SER A 567 4.78 7.84 1.34
C SER A 567 5.48 8.52 0.17
N VAL A 568 6.12 9.67 0.43
CA VAL A 568 7.02 10.33 -0.54
C VAL A 568 8.11 9.37 -1.02
N PRO A 569 8.82 8.60 -0.14
CA PRO A 569 9.84 7.66 -0.59
C PRO A 569 9.33 6.58 -1.56
N TYR A 570 8.10 6.09 -1.38
CA TYR A 570 7.52 5.10 -2.30
C TYR A 570 7.36 5.68 -3.72
N ASN A 571 6.83 6.90 -3.82
CA ASN A 571 6.66 7.58 -5.10
C ASN A 571 7.99 7.99 -5.74
N VAL A 572 8.98 8.41 -4.94
CA VAL A 572 10.35 8.64 -5.43
C VAL A 572 10.93 7.37 -6.05
N VAL A 573 10.77 6.22 -5.38
CA VAL A 573 11.23 4.92 -5.90
C VAL A 573 10.49 4.51 -7.18
N GLN A 574 9.20 4.81 -7.31
CA GLN A 574 8.47 4.62 -8.59
C GLN A 574 9.15 5.41 -9.71
N VAL A 575 9.46 6.69 -9.49
CA VAL A 575 10.12 7.57 -10.47
C VAL A 575 11.54 7.07 -10.81
N TRP A 576 12.32 6.67 -9.80
CA TRP A 576 13.64 6.10 -10.02
C TRP A 576 13.60 4.84 -10.87
N THR A 577 12.66 3.94 -10.56
CA THR A 577 12.49 2.69 -11.31
C THR A 577 12.03 2.96 -12.75
N ALA A 578 11.13 3.94 -12.94
CA ALA A 578 10.68 4.37 -14.26
C ALA A 578 11.82 4.92 -15.14
N VAL A 579 12.66 5.80 -14.58
CA VAL A 579 13.83 6.33 -15.29
C VAL A 579 14.87 5.24 -15.56
N TRP A 580 15.06 4.30 -14.64
CA TRP A 580 15.98 3.20 -14.83
C TRP A 580 15.54 2.19 -15.91
N ARG A 581 14.24 2.14 -16.26
CA ARG A 581 13.73 1.30 -17.36
C ARG A 581 14.44 1.58 -18.69
N PHE A 582 14.90 2.82 -18.93
CA PHE A 582 15.71 3.15 -20.11
C PHE A 582 17.05 2.40 -20.13
N GLU A 583 17.68 2.23 -18.98
CA GLU A 583 18.93 1.47 -18.89
C GLU A 583 18.71 0.00 -19.12
N ARG A 584 17.64 -0.56 -18.53
CA ARG A 584 17.24 -1.94 -18.74
C ARG A 584 17.01 -2.23 -20.23
N LEU A 585 16.27 -1.35 -20.91
CA LEU A 585 16.02 -1.46 -22.34
C LEU A 585 17.33 -1.35 -23.16
N ALA A 586 18.20 -0.39 -22.86
CA ALA A 586 19.46 -0.20 -23.58
C ALA A 586 20.38 -1.42 -23.48
N ARG A 587 20.28 -2.18 -22.38
CA ARG A 587 21.07 -3.38 -22.11
C ARG A 587 20.32 -4.68 -22.40
N GLN A 588 19.08 -4.60 -22.91
CA GLN A 588 18.26 -5.76 -23.18
C GLN A 588 18.91 -6.63 -24.29
N PRO A 589 19.02 -7.96 -24.10
CA PRO A 589 19.48 -8.85 -25.16
C PRO A 589 18.61 -8.72 -26.41
N LEU A 590 19.23 -8.69 -27.59
CA LEU A 590 18.50 -8.53 -28.86
C LEU A 590 17.58 -9.72 -29.18
N GLY A 591 17.86 -10.90 -28.60
CA GLY A 591 17.15 -12.12 -28.90
C GLY A 591 17.35 -12.52 -30.36
N LYS A 592 16.27 -12.57 -31.14
CA LYS A 592 16.31 -12.85 -32.58
C LYS A 592 16.56 -11.61 -33.43
N ALA A 593 16.47 -10.41 -32.86
CA ALA A 593 16.65 -9.18 -33.60
C ALA A 593 18.12 -8.99 -33.97
N THR A 594 18.37 -8.44 -35.15
CA THR A 594 19.71 -8.14 -35.67
C THR A 594 20.05 -6.66 -35.60
N LEU A 595 19.03 -5.79 -35.60
CA LEU A 595 19.15 -4.34 -35.66
C LEU A 595 20.07 -3.87 -36.80
N THR A 596 19.94 -4.52 -37.97
CA THR A 596 20.79 -4.24 -39.13
C THR A 596 20.08 -3.39 -40.18
N VAL A 597 20.76 -2.36 -40.68
CA VAL A 597 20.31 -1.57 -41.84
C VAL A 597 21.31 -1.77 -42.97
N ARG A 598 20.88 -2.40 -44.06
CA ARG A 598 21.73 -2.75 -45.21
C ARG A 598 23.01 -3.50 -44.81
N GLY A 599 22.87 -4.47 -43.90
CA GLY A 599 23.97 -5.30 -43.39
C GLY A 599 24.85 -4.65 -42.32
N ARG A 600 24.67 -3.36 -42.02
CA ARG A 600 25.40 -2.68 -40.94
C ARG A 600 24.64 -2.79 -39.62
N PRO A 601 25.28 -3.23 -38.52
CA PRO A 601 24.65 -3.33 -37.21
C PRO A 601 24.53 -1.95 -36.54
N PHE A 602 23.42 -1.77 -35.83
CA PHE A 602 23.12 -0.59 -35.02
C PHE A 602 22.60 -1.02 -33.65
N ARG A 603 22.52 -0.05 -32.73
CA ARG A 603 21.99 -0.24 -31.37
C ARG A 603 20.62 0.40 -31.27
N ILE A 604 19.84 0.02 -30.25
CA ILE A 604 18.51 0.59 -30.00
C ILE A 604 18.53 2.12 -30.01
N ARG A 605 19.49 2.74 -29.31
CA ARG A 605 19.60 4.21 -29.23
C ARG A 605 19.82 4.90 -30.58
N ASP A 606 20.38 4.20 -31.57
CA ASP A 606 20.65 4.79 -32.89
C ASP A 606 19.34 4.99 -33.67
N PHE A 607 18.34 4.15 -33.40
CA PHE A 607 16.98 4.26 -33.93
C PHE A 607 16.07 5.18 -33.11
N VAL A 608 16.39 5.35 -31.82
CA VAL A 608 15.52 5.98 -30.83
C VAL A 608 16.16 7.26 -30.31
N SER A 609 16.49 8.17 -31.22
CA SER A 609 17.25 9.38 -30.92
C SER A 609 16.41 10.65 -30.70
N SER A 610 15.08 10.55 -30.77
CA SER A 610 14.14 11.66 -30.48
C SER A 610 13.30 11.35 -29.24
N GLU A 611 12.75 12.35 -28.56
CA GLU A 611 11.89 12.13 -27.38
C GLU A 611 10.63 11.34 -27.75
N TYR A 612 10.04 11.63 -28.90
CA TYR A 612 8.87 10.91 -29.41
C TYR A 612 9.14 9.41 -29.62
N ALA A 613 10.22 9.06 -30.32
CA ALA A 613 10.65 7.67 -30.47
C ALA A 613 10.91 7.00 -29.10
N ALA A 614 11.56 7.71 -28.18
CA ALA A 614 11.85 7.21 -26.84
C ALA A 614 10.56 6.88 -26.07
N ALA A 615 9.56 7.76 -26.13
CA ALA A 615 8.23 7.54 -25.56
C ALA A 615 7.55 6.29 -26.15
N LEU A 616 7.53 6.14 -27.48
CA LEU A 616 6.93 4.97 -28.14
C LEU A 616 7.60 3.66 -27.70
N VAL A 617 8.92 3.65 -27.63
CA VAL A 617 9.66 2.44 -27.29
C VAL A 617 9.48 2.08 -25.81
N ILE A 618 9.48 3.08 -24.92
CA ILE A 618 9.28 2.85 -23.49
C ILE A 618 7.85 2.41 -23.18
N ASP A 619 6.84 3.05 -23.76
CA ASP A 619 5.44 2.61 -23.63
C ASP A 619 5.27 1.17 -24.13
N GLN A 620 5.99 0.77 -25.19
CA GLN A 620 5.99 -0.63 -25.60
C GLN A 620 6.73 -1.52 -24.59
N HIS A 621 7.86 -1.08 -24.06
CA HIS A 621 8.61 -1.84 -23.06
C HIS A 621 7.81 -2.03 -21.75
N ILE A 622 6.91 -1.12 -21.41
CA ILE A 622 6.02 -1.26 -20.27
C ILE A 622 5.06 -2.45 -20.47
N ASN A 623 4.43 -2.51 -21.64
CA ASN A 623 3.33 -3.44 -21.89
C ASN A 623 3.78 -4.78 -22.50
N ALA A 624 4.87 -4.75 -23.26
CA ALA A 624 5.35 -5.83 -24.12
C ALA A 624 6.90 -5.81 -24.27
N PRO A 625 7.67 -5.89 -23.17
CA PRO A 625 9.14 -5.72 -23.17
C PRO A 625 9.88 -6.63 -24.15
N PHE A 626 9.47 -7.90 -24.23
CA PHE A 626 10.10 -8.89 -25.12
C PHE A 626 9.91 -8.62 -26.62
N TRP A 627 8.95 -7.75 -26.99
CA TRP A 627 8.63 -7.47 -28.40
C TRP A 627 9.33 -6.22 -28.95
N VAL A 628 10.04 -5.46 -28.10
CA VAL A 628 10.62 -4.17 -28.49
C VAL A 628 11.66 -4.34 -29.61
N THR A 629 12.65 -5.22 -29.42
CA THR A 629 13.74 -5.42 -30.39
C THR A 629 13.23 -6.00 -31.71
N GLU A 630 12.31 -6.96 -31.66
CA GLU A 630 11.67 -7.49 -32.87
C GLU A 630 10.81 -6.45 -33.60
N ALA A 631 10.12 -5.57 -32.87
CA ALA A 631 9.35 -4.48 -33.47
C ALA A 631 10.27 -3.46 -34.17
N ILE A 632 11.44 -3.17 -33.60
CA ILE A 632 12.46 -2.33 -34.25
C ILE A 632 12.91 -2.99 -35.56
N ASP A 633 13.25 -4.29 -35.56
CA ASP A 633 13.66 -5.01 -36.77
C ASP A 633 12.57 -5.02 -37.86
N ARG A 634 11.31 -5.24 -37.47
CA ARG A 634 10.19 -5.15 -38.42
C ARG A 634 10.03 -3.74 -38.98
N ALA A 635 10.21 -2.72 -38.15
CA ALA A 635 10.14 -1.32 -38.56
C ALA A 635 11.28 -0.93 -39.51
N ILE A 636 12.51 -1.42 -39.28
CA ILE A 636 13.64 -1.26 -40.21
C ILE A 636 13.26 -1.84 -41.58
N ASN A 637 12.81 -3.11 -41.60
CA ASN A 637 12.46 -3.80 -42.84
C ASN A 637 11.30 -3.11 -43.58
N ARG A 638 10.31 -2.62 -42.83
CA ARG A 638 9.19 -1.84 -43.39
C ARG A 638 9.67 -0.53 -44.01
N THR A 639 10.60 0.16 -43.34
CA THR A 639 11.19 1.42 -43.80
C THR A 639 11.97 1.24 -45.09
N GLU A 640 12.87 0.25 -45.15
CA GLU A 640 13.64 -0.04 -46.37
C GLU A 640 12.72 -0.44 -47.54
N ARG A 641 11.68 -1.25 -47.29
CA ARG A 641 10.69 -1.61 -48.32
C ARG A 641 9.88 -0.41 -48.80
N ALA A 642 9.53 0.51 -47.92
CA ALA A 642 8.82 1.73 -48.29
C ALA A 642 9.70 2.60 -49.18
N ILE A 643 10.95 2.85 -48.79
CA ILE A 643 11.92 3.63 -49.57
C ILE A 643 12.18 2.99 -50.93
N ALA A 644 12.34 1.67 -51.01
CA ALA A 644 12.61 0.98 -52.27
C ALA A 644 11.54 1.19 -53.35
N ARG A 645 10.30 1.52 -52.94
CA ARG A 645 9.15 1.78 -53.83
C ARG A 645 9.01 3.25 -54.24
N MET A 646 9.80 4.15 -53.65
CA MET A 646 9.76 5.58 -53.94
C MET A 646 10.61 5.94 -55.17
N PRO A 647 10.34 7.08 -55.84
CA PRO A 647 11.16 7.56 -56.95
C PRO A 647 12.56 7.99 -56.48
N GLU A 648 13.52 8.04 -57.42
CA GLU A 648 14.95 8.24 -57.11
C GLU A 648 15.30 9.46 -56.25
N PRO A 649 14.68 10.64 -56.43
CA PRO A 649 14.96 11.79 -55.56
C PRO A 649 14.66 11.48 -54.09
N MET A 650 13.51 10.85 -53.82
CA MET A 650 13.12 10.47 -52.45
C MET A 650 13.98 9.33 -51.91
N ARG A 651 14.36 8.35 -52.73
CA ARG A 651 15.29 7.28 -52.30
C ARG A 651 16.63 7.81 -51.86
N THR A 652 17.14 8.81 -52.59
CA THR A 652 18.39 9.48 -52.28
C THR A 652 18.25 10.31 -51.00
N GLU A 653 17.17 11.08 -50.88
CA GLU A 653 16.88 11.87 -49.69
C GLU A 653 16.73 11.00 -48.43
N LEU A 654 16.03 9.88 -48.54
CA LEU A 654 15.74 8.96 -47.45
C LEU A 654 16.76 7.82 -47.33
N ARG A 655 17.97 7.92 -47.91
CA ARG A 655 18.99 6.90 -47.65
C ARG A 655 19.32 6.85 -46.14
N PRO A 656 19.57 5.65 -45.57
CA PRO A 656 19.72 5.50 -44.12
C PRO A 656 20.96 6.20 -43.56
N PHE A 657 22.06 6.25 -44.31
CA PHE A 657 23.31 6.88 -43.89
C PHE A 657 24.08 7.39 -45.11
N ASP A 658 24.98 8.34 -44.89
CA ASP A 658 25.93 8.79 -45.91
C ASP A 658 27.07 7.76 -46.10
N GLU A 659 27.84 7.89 -47.18
CA GLU A 659 28.95 6.98 -47.45
C GLU A 659 30.01 7.03 -46.33
N GLY A 660 30.39 5.85 -45.83
CA GLY A 660 31.35 5.70 -44.74
C GLY A 660 30.91 4.66 -43.72
N ALA A 661 31.86 3.83 -43.26
CA ALA A 661 31.58 2.72 -42.34
C ALA A 661 31.03 3.17 -40.96
N SER A 662 31.18 4.46 -40.63
CA SER A 662 30.83 5.02 -39.31
C SER A 662 29.72 6.06 -39.34
N ALA A 663 29.10 6.35 -40.49
CA ALA A 663 28.07 7.40 -40.59
C ALA A 663 26.83 7.09 -39.71
N ALA A 664 26.26 8.09 -39.05
CA ALA A 664 25.03 7.92 -38.26
C ALA A 664 23.80 7.70 -39.16
N LEU A 665 22.70 7.18 -38.59
CA LEU A 665 21.42 7.14 -39.29
C LEU A 665 20.92 8.57 -39.53
N ARG A 666 20.49 8.86 -40.77
CA ARG A 666 20.05 10.20 -41.19
C ARG A 666 18.66 10.51 -40.65
N ALA A 667 18.45 11.78 -40.26
CA ALA A 667 17.19 12.23 -39.70
C ALA A 667 15.96 11.93 -40.59
N PRO A 668 15.96 12.18 -41.92
CA PRO A 668 14.81 11.84 -42.77
C PRO A 668 14.44 10.34 -42.73
N TRP A 669 15.44 9.46 -42.72
CA TRP A 669 15.21 8.01 -42.58
C TRP A 669 14.64 7.67 -41.19
N LEU A 670 15.18 8.27 -40.13
CA LEU A 670 14.71 8.04 -38.75
C LEU A 670 13.27 8.51 -38.54
N ARG A 671 12.84 9.62 -39.14
CA ARG A 671 11.43 10.07 -39.09
C ARG A 671 10.49 9.06 -39.78
N LEU A 672 10.87 8.54 -40.94
CA LEU A 672 10.08 7.47 -41.60
C LEU A 672 10.09 6.18 -40.77
N PHE A 673 11.22 5.84 -40.15
CA PHE A 673 11.34 4.72 -39.23
C PHE A 673 10.39 4.86 -38.04
N GLN A 674 10.29 6.03 -37.41
CA GLN A 674 9.38 6.27 -36.28
C GLN A 674 7.91 5.97 -36.64
N ILE A 675 7.46 6.42 -37.82
CA ILE A 675 6.10 6.14 -38.32
C ILE A 675 5.90 4.63 -38.51
N ASN A 676 6.89 3.96 -39.10
CA ASN A 676 6.83 2.51 -39.31
C ASN A 676 6.95 1.74 -37.99
N TYR A 677 7.70 2.24 -37.02
CA TYR A 677 7.78 1.66 -35.69
C TYR A 677 6.41 1.72 -35.04
N LEU A 678 5.78 2.90 -34.98
CA LEU A 678 4.40 3.07 -34.50
C LEU A 678 3.45 2.01 -35.12
N ALA A 679 3.54 1.78 -36.44
CA ALA A 679 2.75 0.76 -37.13
C ALA A 679 3.06 -0.69 -36.69
N GLU A 680 4.31 -1.01 -36.35
CA GLU A 680 4.80 -2.38 -36.02
C GLU A 680 4.77 -2.73 -34.52
N ARG A 681 4.53 -1.76 -33.62
CA ARG A 681 4.39 -2.00 -32.17
C ARG A 681 3.32 -3.04 -31.88
N ASN A 682 3.60 -3.99 -30.98
CA ASN A 682 2.67 -5.06 -30.59
C ASN A 682 2.07 -4.79 -29.21
N LEU A 683 0.84 -4.25 -29.17
CA LEU A 683 0.19 -3.77 -27.95
C LEU A 683 -1.31 -4.09 -27.89
N VAL A 684 -1.82 -4.28 -26.67
CA VAL A 684 -3.26 -4.29 -26.37
C VAL A 684 -3.76 -2.85 -26.25
N GLY A 685 -4.94 -2.54 -26.80
CA GLY A 685 -5.48 -1.16 -26.78
C GLY A 685 -4.63 -0.16 -27.56
N LYS A 686 -3.81 -0.66 -28.51
CA LYS A 686 -2.79 0.09 -29.24
C LYS A 686 -3.27 1.44 -29.76
N ALA A 687 -4.42 1.49 -30.42
CA ALA A 687 -4.92 2.72 -31.04
C ALA A 687 -5.10 3.88 -30.04
N GLU A 688 -5.67 3.61 -28.87
CA GLU A 688 -5.86 4.64 -27.84
C GLU A 688 -4.53 5.16 -27.30
N ARG A 689 -3.60 4.25 -27.02
CA ARG A 689 -2.25 4.58 -26.52
C ARG A 689 -1.45 5.38 -27.55
N ASP A 690 -1.44 4.92 -28.79
CA ASP A 690 -0.77 5.58 -29.90
C ASP A 690 -1.36 6.98 -30.13
N MET A 691 -2.69 7.14 -30.09
CA MET A 691 -3.34 8.46 -30.20
C MET A 691 -2.90 9.42 -29.10
N ARG A 692 -2.75 8.94 -27.85
CA ARG A 692 -2.30 9.80 -26.75
C ARG A 692 -0.84 10.24 -26.91
N ILE A 693 0.06 9.32 -27.28
CA ILE A 693 1.48 9.68 -27.53
C ILE A 693 1.60 10.58 -28.77
N THR A 694 0.82 10.31 -29.82
CA THR A 694 0.76 11.18 -31.02
C THR A 694 0.21 12.55 -30.66
N GLY A 695 -0.77 12.65 -29.76
CA GLY A 695 -1.24 13.95 -29.26
C GLY A 695 -0.18 14.74 -28.49
N LEU A 696 0.82 14.06 -27.93
CA LEU A 696 1.99 14.72 -27.33
C LEU A 696 3.02 15.14 -28.36
N HIS A 697 3.05 14.53 -29.55
CA HIS A 697 3.90 14.98 -30.65
C HIS A 697 3.55 16.39 -31.09
N ASP A 698 2.28 16.80 -31.12
CA ASP A 698 1.88 18.13 -31.61
C ASP A 698 1.41 19.08 -30.48
N ARG A 699 1.91 18.88 -29.26
CA ARG A 699 1.45 19.64 -28.09
C ARG A 699 2.22 20.95 -27.91
N PHE A 700 1.49 22.06 -27.93
CA PHE A 700 1.97 23.39 -27.58
C PHE A 700 1.29 23.88 -26.29
N ASP A 701 1.97 24.73 -25.53
CA ASP A 701 1.36 25.44 -24.40
C ASP A 701 0.59 26.70 -24.84
N GLU A 702 0.02 27.43 -23.88
CA GLU A 702 -0.76 28.65 -24.14
C GLU A 702 0.07 29.78 -24.75
N SER A 703 1.41 29.70 -24.68
CA SER A 703 2.33 30.65 -25.30
C SER A 703 2.77 30.23 -26.71
N ASN A 704 2.20 29.15 -27.26
CA ASN A 704 2.66 28.46 -28.47
C ASN A 704 4.10 27.94 -28.39
N ALA A 705 4.66 27.77 -27.18
CA ALA A 705 5.92 27.07 -27.02
C ALA A 705 5.69 25.56 -27.07
N TRP A 706 6.67 24.83 -27.60
CA TRP A 706 6.61 23.38 -27.65
C TRP A 706 6.57 22.80 -26.24
N ALA A 707 5.50 22.08 -25.91
CA ALA A 707 5.29 21.44 -24.61
C ALA A 707 5.21 19.92 -24.71
N GLY A 708 5.34 19.39 -25.93
CA GLY A 708 5.20 17.99 -26.29
C GLY A 708 6.47 17.16 -26.24
N LEU A 709 6.45 16.04 -26.95
CA LEU A 709 7.60 15.15 -27.20
C LEU A 709 8.25 15.51 -28.53
N ASP A 710 9.47 16.02 -28.51
CA ASP A 710 10.16 16.40 -29.75
C ASP A 710 10.40 15.19 -30.68
N PRO A 711 9.90 15.21 -31.93
CA PRO A 711 10.12 14.13 -32.90
C PRO A 711 11.47 14.17 -33.59
N GLU A 712 12.19 15.27 -33.50
CA GLU A 712 13.39 15.48 -34.30
C GLU A 712 14.48 14.50 -33.87
N PRO A 713 15.03 13.69 -34.80
CA PRO A 713 16.11 12.79 -34.48
C PRO A 713 17.33 13.52 -33.92
N GLY A 714 17.83 13.05 -32.78
CA GLY A 714 18.94 13.67 -32.05
C GLY A 714 18.50 14.51 -30.86
N THR A 715 17.21 14.71 -30.58
CA THR A 715 16.73 15.50 -29.44
C THR A 715 16.70 14.74 -28.11
N PHE A 716 16.76 13.40 -28.15
CA PHE A 716 16.81 12.59 -26.95
C PHE A 716 18.22 12.09 -26.64
N PHE A 717 18.77 12.61 -25.55
CA PHE A 717 20.12 12.29 -25.05
C PHE A 717 20.09 11.41 -23.80
N GLY A 718 18.96 10.75 -23.53
CA GLY A 718 18.76 10.00 -22.30
C GLY A 718 19.41 8.61 -22.28
N TRP A 719 19.97 8.09 -23.36
CA TRP A 719 20.53 6.72 -23.33
C TRP A 719 21.81 6.60 -22.47
N VAL A 720 22.01 5.43 -21.83
CA VAL A 720 23.25 5.11 -21.11
C VAL A 720 24.34 4.57 -22.03
N GLY A 721 25.58 4.94 -21.73
CA GLY A 721 26.81 4.40 -22.32
C GLY A 721 27.13 4.91 -23.73
N PRO A 722 28.39 4.74 -24.20
CA PRO A 722 28.81 4.83 -25.61
C PRO A 722 28.47 3.55 -26.36
#